data_AF-A0A5C8F4Z7-F1
#
_entry.id   AF-A0A5C8F4Z7-F1
#
_cell.length_a   1.000
_cell.length_b   1.000
_cell.length_c   1.000
_cell.angle_alpha   90.00
_cell.angle_beta   90.00
_cell.angle_gamma   90.00
#
_symmetry.space_group_name_H-M   'P 1'
#
loop_
_entity.id
_entity.type
_entity.pdbx_description
1 polymer ?
#
loop_
_entity_poly.entity_id
_entity_poly.type
_entity_poly.pdbx_seq_one_letter_code
_entity_poly.pdbx_strand_id
1 'polypeptide(L)'
;MRIIITNESVYEWAAYYTTKCILDYSNKDKPFVLSFPIRYIDKSYYQKLLSFYNDNIVSFKNVHIVSAGEYIDSNISQKYIEDNFLQFIDLPKENIHLFDSFVLDRKKEAKRMKDLIKNLGGITLLIDSLAEDGSFLLNTPSSSLDGSVRDKRVSEIIRSYESKKIGIASESFPKEGFTLGFEEAFDSKYIMIIAKGYEVSEALPHCVEGEISQFYPTSILQKHKKLIIVADEEASENLKVKTYKYAKSLESKSLHPKELIKGLYKSYYALTNIKIFDGEKFIKGYCIVIENNIIKSVEKEIDVDAVITRIDLGGKIVAPGYIDLQINGIGGYDINAYPSLETLQNMSEVCQKYGCTSFLPTIITNDDNHMIKVIDLFNSIEDLSIFGVLGIHFEGPYISHEKRGIHEDKYIRHPDKEMIDRINASKCIMVTLAPETVDGKVIEAFANAGKVVSAGHTNATYNEIKEKIPYGITFATHLFNAMRPWGSREPGAVGAVLETKNIYAGLICDGIHCDFASIELAYKLKQGHICIVTDAISPAASDIKEYIWAGKKLHREGNRLIDDNGTLGGSAITMSQSVRNAVNQVGATLEEALKMASLYPAQVMKIDNKYGRIKEGYIADLVILDEKLIVKGVVFKGNYKECNYDYEWETHA
;
A
#
# COMPACT_ATOMS: atom_id res chain seq x y z
N MET A 1 16.72 34.85 2.72
CA MET A 1 16.25 33.96 3.80
C MET A 1 14.73 33.89 3.76
N ARG A 2 14.17 32.71 3.98
CA ARG A 2 12.73 32.44 4.15
C ARG A 2 12.52 31.79 5.52
N ILE A 3 11.42 32.10 6.19
CA ILE A 3 11.02 31.47 7.46
C ILE A 3 9.64 30.89 7.25
N ILE A 4 9.53 29.56 7.39
CA ILE A 4 8.29 28.81 7.27
C ILE A 4 7.84 28.48 8.70
N ILE A 5 6.69 28.99 9.12
CA ILE A 5 6.11 28.68 10.44
C ILE A 5 4.88 27.82 10.18
N THR A 6 4.96 26.53 10.49
CA THR A 6 3.96 25.53 10.10
C THR A 6 3.31 24.84 11.31
N ASN A 7 2.03 24.53 11.18
CA ASN A 7 1.30 23.67 12.11
C ASN A 7 1.50 22.16 11.78
N GLU A 8 2.03 21.87 10.59
CA GLU A 8 2.35 20.52 10.15
C GLU A 8 3.68 20.06 10.76
N SER A 9 4.01 18.78 10.60
CA SER A 9 5.35 18.28 10.96
C SER A 9 6.45 19.00 10.17
N VAL A 10 7.38 19.67 10.87
CA VAL A 10 8.56 20.30 10.24
C VAL A 10 9.47 19.30 9.54
N TYR A 11 9.53 18.06 10.04
CA TYR A 11 10.29 16.97 9.44
C TYR A 11 9.64 16.46 8.16
N GLU A 12 8.31 16.33 8.13
CA GLU A 12 7.63 16.03 6.87
C GLU A 12 7.82 17.16 5.86
N TRP A 13 7.63 18.42 6.28
CA TRP A 13 7.85 19.57 5.40
C TRP A 13 9.26 19.55 4.80
N ALA A 14 10.28 19.29 5.63
CA ALA A 14 11.65 19.13 5.18
C ALA A 14 11.78 18.01 4.14
N ALA A 15 11.15 16.85 4.35
CA ALA A 15 11.18 15.75 3.39
C ALA A 15 10.55 16.15 2.03
N TYR A 16 9.40 16.83 2.03
CA TYR A 16 8.80 17.35 0.79
C TYR A 16 9.73 18.34 0.07
N TYR A 17 10.39 19.23 0.80
CA TYR A 17 11.31 20.19 0.21
C TYR A 17 12.59 19.53 -0.32
N THR A 18 13.11 18.51 0.36
CA THR A 18 14.22 17.69 -0.13
C THR A 18 13.85 17.01 -1.45
N THR A 19 12.69 16.34 -1.50
CA THR A 19 12.17 15.72 -2.72
C THR A 19 12.01 16.73 -3.85
N LYS A 20 11.41 17.89 -3.56
CA LYS A 20 11.31 19.01 -4.52
C LYS A 20 12.67 19.39 -5.10
N CYS A 21 13.69 19.55 -4.24
CA CYS A 21 15.02 19.94 -4.68
C CYS A 21 15.65 18.89 -5.60
N ILE A 22 15.45 17.60 -5.31
CA ILE A 22 15.94 16.50 -6.15
C ILE A 22 15.22 16.52 -7.51
N LEU A 23 13.88 16.63 -7.50
CA LEU A 23 13.07 16.63 -8.73
C LEU A 23 13.35 17.83 -9.65
N ASP A 24 13.54 19.01 -9.08
CA ASP A 24 13.86 20.23 -9.84
C ASP A 24 15.29 20.27 -10.39
N TYR A 25 16.15 19.33 -9.96
CA TYR A 25 17.55 19.38 -10.31
C TYR A 25 17.80 18.85 -11.73
N SER A 26 18.02 19.78 -12.66
CA SER A 26 18.16 19.48 -14.09
C SER A 26 19.59 19.51 -14.64
N ASN A 27 20.60 19.75 -13.79
CA ASN A 27 21.97 19.90 -14.26
C ASN A 27 22.61 18.52 -14.51
N LYS A 28 22.89 18.21 -15.78
CA LYS A 28 23.49 16.92 -16.18
C LYS A 28 25.00 16.83 -15.95
N ASP A 29 25.68 17.98 -15.80
CA ASP A 29 27.15 18.04 -15.71
C ASP A 29 27.66 17.96 -14.26
N LYS A 30 26.79 18.12 -13.26
CA LYS A 30 27.13 18.06 -11.83
C LYS A 30 26.10 17.26 -11.06
N PRO A 31 26.50 16.37 -10.14
CA PRO A 31 25.55 15.58 -9.35
C PRO A 31 24.72 16.45 -8.39
N PHE A 32 23.55 15.96 -8.00
CA PHE A 32 22.82 16.53 -6.87
C PHE A 32 23.50 16.08 -5.57
N VAL A 33 24.07 17.03 -4.82
CA VAL A 33 24.77 16.73 -3.57
C VAL A 33 23.87 17.08 -2.38
N LEU A 34 23.43 16.07 -1.65
CA LEU A 34 22.63 16.18 -0.43
C LEU A 34 23.53 16.02 0.79
N SER A 35 23.56 17.03 1.66
CA SER A 35 24.26 16.93 2.93
C SER A 35 23.32 16.52 4.04
N PHE A 36 23.62 15.42 4.72
CA PHE A 36 22.87 14.96 5.89
C PHE A 36 23.52 15.42 7.18
N PRO A 37 22.73 15.82 8.18
CA PRO A 37 23.30 16.31 9.42
C PRO A 37 23.94 15.21 10.24
N ILE A 38 24.94 15.63 11.00
CA ILE A 38 25.58 14.83 12.05
C ILE A 38 24.66 14.59 13.26
N ARG A 39 23.72 15.51 13.51
CA ARG A 39 22.75 15.39 14.62
C ARG A 39 21.55 14.55 14.20
N TYR A 40 20.94 13.87 15.17
CA TYR A 40 19.75 13.05 14.93
C TYR A 40 18.56 13.94 14.53
N ILE A 41 18.28 13.94 13.22
CA ILE A 41 16.95 14.27 12.70
C ILE A 41 16.00 13.14 13.09
N ASP A 42 14.78 13.51 13.43
CA ASP A 42 13.70 12.57 13.73
C ASP A 42 13.43 11.58 12.58
N LYS A 43 13.10 10.33 12.94
CA LYS A 43 12.87 9.25 11.97
C LYS A 43 11.77 9.55 10.96
N SER A 44 10.80 10.38 11.33
CA SER A 44 9.69 10.79 10.45
C SER A 44 10.15 11.45 9.15
N TYR A 45 11.29 12.17 9.16
CA TYR A 45 11.88 12.72 7.94
C TYR A 45 12.28 11.62 6.96
N TYR A 46 13.02 10.61 7.43
CA TYR A 46 13.49 9.50 6.60
C TYR A 46 12.33 8.61 6.14
N GLN A 47 11.41 8.29 7.04
CA GLN A 47 10.20 7.53 6.70
C GLN A 47 9.41 8.20 5.57
N LYS A 48 9.33 9.53 5.58
CA LYS A 48 8.64 10.27 4.52
C LYS A 48 9.41 10.27 3.19
N LEU A 49 10.73 10.39 3.21
CA LEU A 49 11.55 10.20 2.00
C LEU A 49 11.42 8.79 1.42
N LEU A 50 11.41 7.77 2.28
CA LEU A 50 11.20 6.38 1.88
C LEU A 50 9.81 6.17 1.28
N SER A 51 8.77 6.84 1.79
CA SER A 51 7.45 6.77 1.16
C SER A 51 7.50 7.29 -0.28
N PHE A 52 8.14 8.44 -0.54
CA PHE A 52 8.29 8.96 -1.89
C PHE A 52 9.11 8.05 -2.82
N TYR A 53 10.13 7.39 -2.27
CA TYR A 53 10.90 6.40 -3.02
C TYR A 53 10.05 5.18 -3.38
N ASN A 54 9.35 4.60 -2.41
CA ASN A 54 8.49 3.43 -2.60
C ASN A 54 7.33 3.72 -3.56
N ASP A 55 6.82 4.95 -3.55
CA ASP A 55 5.80 5.45 -4.47
C ASP A 55 6.36 5.80 -5.87
N ASN A 56 7.66 5.54 -6.12
CA ASN A 56 8.39 5.89 -7.34
C ASN A 56 8.34 7.39 -7.71
N ILE A 57 8.11 8.27 -6.73
CA ILE A 57 8.10 9.71 -6.92
C ILE A 57 9.52 10.24 -7.06
N VAL A 58 10.49 9.69 -6.31
CA VAL A 58 11.90 10.13 -6.32
C VAL A 58 12.85 8.94 -6.36
N SER A 59 13.93 9.07 -7.13
CA SER A 59 15.05 8.12 -7.16
C SER A 59 16.31 8.81 -6.63
N PHE A 60 17.12 8.05 -5.91
CA PHE A 60 18.40 8.48 -5.35
C PHE A 60 19.60 8.00 -6.16
N LYS A 61 19.37 7.30 -7.28
CA LYS A 61 20.43 6.76 -8.15
C LYS A 61 21.48 7.78 -8.59
N ASN A 62 21.06 9.03 -8.79
CA ASN A 62 21.93 10.13 -9.25
C ASN A 62 22.23 11.16 -8.14
N VAL A 63 21.91 10.82 -6.89
CA VAL A 63 22.21 11.66 -5.71
C VAL A 63 23.56 11.26 -5.15
N HIS A 64 24.33 12.25 -4.70
CA HIS A 64 25.51 12.06 -3.86
C HIS A 64 25.18 12.50 -2.45
N ILE A 65 25.50 11.66 -1.47
CA ILE A 65 25.34 11.97 -0.06
C ILE A 65 26.68 12.36 0.52
N VAL A 66 26.74 13.51 1.18
CA VAL A 66 27.90 13.97 1.94
C VAL A 66 27.50 14.12 3.40
N SER A 67 28.30 13.61 4.33
CA SER A 67 28.02 13.85 5.75
C SER A 67 28.37 15.29 6.13
N ALA A 68 27.49 15.96 6.87
CA ALA A 68 27.73 17.30 7.38
C ALA A 68 28.67 17.34 8.59
N GLY A 69 29.01 16.16 9.13
CA GLY A 69 29.95 15.96 10.21
C GLY A 69 29.94 14.49 10.65
N GLU A 70 30.84 14.12 11.57
CA GLU A 70 30.77 12.82 12.23
C GLU A 70 31.46 12.87 13.59
N TYR A 71 31.03 12.05 14.53
CA TYR A 71 31.69 11.92 15.82
C TYR A 71 32.98 11.11 15.69
N ILE A 72 34.07 11.63 16.26
CA ILE A 72 35.37 10.94 16.24
C ILE A 72 35.34 9.76 17.20
N ASP A 73 36.00 8.66 16.83
CA ASP A 73 36.03 7.40 17.56
C ASP A 73 34.65 6.75 17.73
N SER A 74 33.71 7.09 16.84
CA SER A 74 32.32 6.63 16.89
C SER A 74 31.70 6.55 15.51
N ASN A 75 30.76 5.62 15.31
CA ASN A 75 30.01 5.47 14.07
C ASN A 75 28.50 5.63 14.27
N ILE A 76 28.07 6.23 15.39
CA ILE A 76 26.65 6.21 15.77
C ILE A 76 25.80 7.00 14.75
N SER A 77 26.28 8.13 14.22
CA SER A 77 25.54 8.90 13.21
C SER A 77 25.46 8.15 11.86
N GLN A 78 26.58 7.56 11.41
CA GLN A 78 26.60 6.70 10.21
C GLN A 78 25.63 5.54 10.32
N LYS A 79 25.67 4.83 11.46
CA LYS A 79 24.79 3.69 11.70
C LYS A 79 23.33 4.13 11.72
N TYR A 80 23.03 5.28 12.31
CA TYR A 80 21.68 5.80 12.37
C TYR A 80 21.11 6.09 10.97
N ILE A 81 21.86 6.77 10.09
CA ILE A 81 21.36 7.03 8.73
C ILE A 81 21.29 5.76 7.88
N GLU A 82 22.25 4.83 8.06
CA GLU A 82 22.22 3.53 7.39
C GLU A 82 20.95 2.75 7.78
N ASP A 83 20.71 2.61 9.09
CA ASP A 83 19.61 1.82 9.66
C ASP A 83 18.23 2.40 9.33
N ASN A 84 18.11 3.70 9.05
CA ASN A 84 16.82 4.37 8.83
C ASN A 84 16.60 4.83 7.39
N PHE A 85 17.62 4.84 6.52
CA PHE A 85 17.48 5.41 5.17
C PHE A 85 18.33 4.75 4.09
N LEU A 86 19.66 4.73 4.22
CA LEU A 86 20.55 4.42 3.09
C LEU A 86 20.36 3.00 2.54
N GLN A 87 20.13 2.01 3.41
CA GLN A 87 19.97 0.62 2.98
C GLN A 87 18.65 0.33 2.23
N PHE A 88 17.70 1.27 2.22
CA PHE A 88 16.36 1.06 1.68
C PHE A 88 16.12 1.74 0.32
N ILE A 89 17.09 2.51 -0.19
CA ILE A 89 16.98 3.31 -1.42
C ILE A 89 17.95 2.85 -2.51
N ASP A 90 17.72 3.29 -3.75
CA ASP A 90 18.53 2.96 -4.93
C ASP A 90 19.83 3.77 -5.06
N LEU A 91 20.46 4.14 -3.93
CA LEU A 91 21.68 4.95 -3.90
C LEU A 91 22.94 4.08 -4.12
N PRO A 92 23.78 4.38 -5.13
CA PRO A 92 25.04 3.67 -5.34
C PRO A 92 26.00 3.86 -4.17
N LYS A 93 26.73 2.81 -3.77
CA LYS A 93 27.66 2.86 -2.62
C LYS A 93 28.79 3.88 -2.83
N GLU A 94 29.25 4.02 -4.07
CA GLU A 94 30.24 5.01 -4.49
C GLU A 94 29.78 6.46 -4.35
N ASN A 95 28.47 6.69 -4.20
CA ASN A 95 27.87 8.01 -4.02
C ASN A 95 27.67 8.38 -2.55
N ILE A 96 28.08 7.52 -1.61
CA ILE A 96 28.00 7.75 -0.16
C ILE A 96 29.35 8.23 0.36
N HIS A 97 29.40 9.48 0.84
CA HIS A 97 30.63 10.15 1.24
C HIS A 97 30.59 10.56 2.73
N LEU A 98 31.01 9.64 3.59
CA LEU A 98 31.06 9.86 5.04
C LEU A 98 32.49 10.23 5.48
N PHE A 99 32.61 10.81 6.68
CA PHE A 99 33.91 10.99 7.34
C PHE A 99 34.44 9.65 7.83
N ASP A 100 35.76 9.46 7.81
CA ASP A 100 36.41 8.36 8.52
C ASP A 100 36.59 8.73 10.00
N SER A 101 35.67 8.22 10.84
CA SER A 101 35.64 8.51 12.28
C SER A 101 36.87 8.02 13.06
N PHE A 102 37.62 7.05 12.52
CA PHE A 102 38.73 6.39 13.22
C PHE A 102 40.10 6.77 12.64
N VAL A 103 40.12 7.78 11.76
CA VAL A 103 41.34 8.25 11.12
C VAL A 103 42.30 8.88 12.14
N LEU A 104 43.58 8.48 12.07
CA LEU A 104 44.62 9.05 12.94
C LEU A 104 44.99 10.49 12.53
N ASP A 105 45.07 10.77 11.23
CA ASP A 105 45.37 12.11 10.71
C ASP A 105 44.09 12.87 10.35
N ARG A 106 43.54 13.54 11.37
CA ARG A 106 42.30 14.33 11.28
C ARG A 106 42.39 15.50 10.29
N LYS A 107 43.57 16.10 10.13
CA LYS A 107 43.77 17.21 9.18
C LYS A 107 43.72 16.71 7.74
N LYS A 108 44.32 15.54 7.48
CA LYS A 108 44.23 14.89 6.17
C LYS A 108 42.79 14.52 5.83
N GLU A 109 42.02 14.04 6.80
CA GLU A 109 40.61 13.72 6.59
C GLU A 109 39.74 14.95 6.32
N ALA A 110 39.91 16.01 7.10
CA ALA A 110 39.23 17.28 6.86
C ALA A 110 39.54 17.83 5.45
N LYS A 111 40.80 17.73 5.02
CA LYS A 111 41.22 18.10 3.66
C LYS A 111 40.57 17.19 2.60
N ARG A 112 40.53 15.87 2.81
CA ARG A 112 39.88 14.91 1.89
C ARG A 112 38.42 15.29 1.65
N MET A 113 37.68 15.56 2.73
CA MET A 113 36.28 15.94 2.63
C MET A 113 36.09 17.29 1.92
N LYS A 114 36.94 18.28 2.23
CA LYS A 114 36.92 19.58 1.53
C LYS A 114 37.17 19.44 0.02
N ASP A 115 38.22 18.71 -0.35
CA ASP A 115 38.59 18.48 -1.75
C ASP A 115 37.48 17.70 -2.49
N LEU A 116 36.86 16.73 -1.82
CA LEU A 116 35.72 15.97 -2.34
C LEU A 116 34.51 16.87 -2.64
N ILE A 117 34.07 17.67 -1.67
CA ILE A 117 32.92 18.59 -1.85
C ILE A 117 33.18 19.52 -3.02
N LYS A 118 34.41 20.05 -3.13
CA LYS A 118 34.82 20.89 -4.26
C LYS A 118 34.76 20.15 -5.60
N ASN A 119 35.22 18.90 -5.65
CA ASN A 119 35.20 18.08 -6.86
C ASN A 119 33.78 17.71 -7.31
N LEU A 120 32.84 17.54 -6.37
CA LEU A 120 31.41 17.36 -6.66
C LEU A 120 30.73 18.65 -7.11
N GLY A 121 31.42 19.80 -7.03
CA GLY A 121 30.93 21.10 -7.43
C GLY A 121 30.16 21.87 -6.35
N GLY A 122 30.35 21.49 -5.08
CA GLY A 122 29.68 22.07 -3.91
C GLY A 122 28.48 21.24 -3.42
N ILE A 123 27.91 21.63 -2.29
CA ILE A 123 26.68 21.00 -1.74
C ILE A 123 25.47 21.64 -2.41
N THR A 124 24.52 20.83 -2.89
CA THR A 124 23.29 21.36 -3.49
C THR A 124 22.27 21.71 -2.41
N LEU A 125 21.99 20.80 -1.49
CA LEU A 125 21.09 21.03 -0.37
C LEU A 125 21.77 20.60 0.93
N LEU A 126 21.97 21.55 1.84
CA LEU A 126 22.46 21.30 3.19
C LEU A 126 21.30 21.36 4.17
N ILE A 127 21.13 20.30 4.97
CA ILE A 127 20.07 20.18 5.97
C ILE A 127 20.68 19.97 7.35
N ASP A 128 20.20 20.71 8.34
CA ASP A 128 20.51 20.47 9.74
C ASP A 128 19.43 21.04 10.65
N SER A 129 19.46 20.69 11.92
CA SER A 129 18.53 21.21 12.94
C SER A 129 19.13 22.43 13.66
N LEU A 130 18.30 23.30 14.21
CA LEU A 130 18.75 24.32 15.16
C LEU A 130 18.93 23.66 16.54
N ALA A 131 19.99 24.01 17.26
CA ALA A 131 20.12 23.66 18.68
C ALA A 131 19.72 24.83 19.58
N GLU A 132 19.40 24.51 20.83
CA GLU A 132 19.06 25.45 21.92
C GLU A 132 20.11 26.57 22.10
N ASP A 133 21.39 26.28 21.87
CA ASP A 133 22.49 27.26 21.97
C ASP A 133 22.82 27.95 20.63
N GLY A 134 21.96 27.79 19.61
CA GLY A 134 22.19 28.33 18.27
C GLY A 134 23.24 27.60 17.45
N SER A 135 23.68 26.40 17.88
CA SER A 135 24.66 25.59 17.13
C SER A 135 24.10 25.05 15.81
N PHE A 136 24.99 25.01 14.81
CA PHE A 136 24.76 24.43 13.49
C PHE A 136 26.00 23.69 13.00
N LEU A 137 25.84 22.45 12.51
CA LEU A 137 26.92 21.55 12.07
C LEU A 137 27.98 21.28 13.13
N LEU A 138 27.65 21.27 14.43
CA LEU A 138 28.59 21.33 15.57
C LEU A 138 29.42 22.63 15.71
N ASN A 139 29.12 23.68 14.94
CA ASN A 139 29.67 25.00 15.22
C ASN A 139 28.89 25.62 16.39
N THR A 140 29.43 25.44 17.59
CA THR A 140 28.90 25.91 18.88
C THR A 140 29.21 27.38 19.15
N PRO A 141 28.60 28.02 20.15
CA PRO A 141 28.96 29.38 20.55
C PRO A 141 30.47 29.57 20.67
N SER A 142 30.97 30.73 20.22
CA SER A 142 32.40 31.06 20.07
C SER A 142 33.15 30.37 18.92
N SER A 143 32.44 29.64 18.05
CA SER A 143 33.04 29.13 16.82
C SER A 143 33.42 30.26 15.87
N SER A 144 34.57 30.12 15.18
CA SER A 144 34.90 31.02 14.08
C SER A 144 33.88 30.89 12.95
N LEU A 145 33.41 32.03 12.44
CA LEU A 145 32.36 32.15 11.41
C LEU A 145 32.93 32.05 9.98
N ASP A 146 34.24 31.94 9.87
CA ASP A 146 35.04 31.77 8.65
C ASP A 146 35.76 30.41 8.61
N GLY A 147 35.47 29.52 9.57
CA GLY A 147 36.11 28.22 9.66
C GLY A 147 35.64 27.27 8.54
N SER A 148 36.58 26.49 8.02
CA SER A 148 36.37 25.38 7.06
C SER A 148 36.19 24.04 7.78
N VAL A 149 36.07 22.94 7.02
CA VAL A 149 36.05 21.56 7.52
C VAL A 149 37.20 21.31 8.50
N ARG A 150 36.88 20.81 9.70
CA ARG A 150 37.87 20.55 10.77
C ARG A 150 37.33 19.60 11.83
N ASP A 151 38.21 19.07 12.67
CA ASP A 151 37.83 18.48 13.94
C ASP A 151 37.58 19.57 15.00
N LYS A 152 36.67 19.28 15.93
CA LYS A 152 36.29 20.18 17.03
C LYS A 152 35.75 19.39 18.22
N ARG A 153 35.81 20.00 19.40
CA ARG A 153 35.10 19.51 20.60
C ARG A 153 33.60 19.73 20.52
N VAL A 154 32.84 18.69 20.83
CA VAL A 154 31.38 18.74 20.96
C VAL A 154 31.01 19.38 22.30
N SER A 155 30.13 20.38 22.30
CA SER A 155 29.69 21.05 23.54
C SER A 155 28.89 20.10 24.43
N GLU A 156 28.93 20.36 25.74
CA GLU A 156 28.18 19.58 26.72
C GLU A 156 26.66 19.63 26.49
N ILE A 157 26.14 20.77 26.01
CA ILE A 157 24.74 20.94 25.62
C ILE A 157 24.37 19.96 24.51
N ILE A 158 25.16 19.91 23.43
CA ILE A 158 24.93 18.97 22.31
C ILE A 158 25.01 17.53 22.80
N ARG A 159 26.04 17.17 23.59
CA ARG A 159 26.16 15.80 24.10
C ARG A 159 24.96 15.40 24.96
N SER A 160 24.51 16.27 25.85
CA SER A 160 23.37 16.02 26.75
C SER A 160 22.06 15.83 25.97
N TYR A 161 21.85 16.62 24.92
CA TYR A 161 20.64 16.56 24.11
C TYR A 161 20.64 15.34 23.17
N GLU A 162 21.73 15.13 22.42
CA GLU A 162 21.81 14.05 21.45
C GLU A 162 21.90 12.66 22.12
N SER A 163 22.55 12.55 23.29
CA SER A 163 22.62 11.26 24.01
C SER A 163 21.25 10.77 24.48
N LYS A 164 20.35 11.68 24.87
CA LYS A 164 18.96 11.36 25.27
C LYS A 164 18.17 10.75 24.11
N LYS A 165 18.35 11.25 22.89
CA LYS A 165 17.64 10.76 21.70
C LYS A 165 17.96 9.30 21.37
N ILE A 166 19.17 8.86 21.68
CA ILE A 166 19.64 7.49 21.43
C ILE A 166 19.71 6.63 22.70
N GLY A 167 19.28 7.15 23.84
CA GLY A 167 19.21 6.41 25.10
C GLY A 167 20.57 6.04 25.71
N ILE A 168 21.60 6.88 25.55
CA ILE A 168 22.92 6.67 26.19
C ILE A 168 23.27 7.80 27.18
N ALA A 169 24.17 7.49 28.11
CA ALA A 169 24.70 8.47 29.05
C ALA A 169 25.54 9.55 28.33
N SER A 170 25.40 10.82 28.72
CA SER A 170 26.09 11.97 28.09
C SER A 170 27.61 11.88 28.21
N GLU A 171 28.12 11.21 29.24
CA GLU A 171 29.54 10.94 29.48
C GLU A 171 30.11 9.91 28.50
N SER A 172 29.26 9.02 28.01
CA SER A 172 29.59 8.02 26.98
C SER A 172 29.44 8.57 25.56
N PHE A 173 28.88 9.78 25.41
CA PHE A 173 28.73 10.43 24.12
C PHE A 173 30.09 11.00 23.64
N PRO A 174 30.42 10.91 22.34
CA PRO A 174 31.70 11.40 21.81
C PRO A 174 31.98 12.86 22.14
N LYS A 175 33.24 13.15 22.51
CA LYS A 175 33.68 14.49 22.92
C LYS A 175 34.21 15.34 21.78
N GLU A 176 34.51 14.72 20.66
CA GLU A 176 35.07 15.36 19.47
C GLU A 176 34.30 14.89 18.23
N GLY A 177 34.27 15.74 17.21
CA GLY A 177 33.61 15.46 15.95
C GLY A 177 34.24 16.26 14.81
N PHE A 178 34.17 15.71 13.61
CA PHE A 178 34.32 16.46 12.38
C PHE A 178 33.08 17.30 12.11
N THR A 179 33.30 18.50 11.61
CA THR A 179 32.26 19.48 11.30
C THR A 179 32.53 20.06 9.93
N LEU A 180 31.48 20.22 9.12
CA LEU A 180 31.52 21.17 8.03
C LEU A 180 31.60 22.60 8.58
N GLY A 181 32.51 23.38 8.01
CA GLY A 181 32.68 24.77 8.35
C GLY A 181 31.56 25.65 7.80
N PHE A 182 31.55 26.91 8.24
CA PHE A 182 30.67 27.90 7.63
C PHE A 182 31.08 28.22 6.20
N GLU A 183 32.36 28.06 5.82
CA GLU A 183 32.82 28.18 4.43
C GLU A 183 32.01 27.24 3.50
N GLU A 184 31.98 25.94 3.81
CA GLU A 184 31.25 24.95 3.00
C GLU A 184 29.73 25.11 3.10
N ALA A 185 29.23 25.50 4.28
CA ALA A 185 27.81 25.79 4.44
C ALA A 185 27.37 26.98 3.58
N PHE A 186 28.16 28.06 3.53
CA PHE A 186 27.85 29.24 2.69
C PHE A 186 27.91 28.98 1.20
N ASP A 187 28.79 28.08 0.78
CA ASP A 187 28.94 27.69 -0.62
C ASP A 187 27.83 26.71 -1.08
N SER A 188 27.02 26.21 -0.14
CA SER A 188 25.88 25.34 -0.45
C SER A 188 24.81 26.09 -1.24
N LYS A 189 24.24 25.50 -2.29
CA LYS A 189 23.23 26.18 -3.13
C LYS A 189 21.94 26.50 -2.35
N TYR A 190 21.49 25.57 -1.50
CA TYR A 190 20.36 25.73 -0.59
C TYR A 190 20.76 25.27 0.81
N ILE A 191 20.25 25.98 1.82
CA ILE A 191 20.42 25.61 3.23
C ILE A 191 19.03 25.55 3.85
N MET A 192 18.72 24.44 4.52
CA MET A 192 17.49 24.23 5.27
C MET A 192 17.81 23.96 6.73
N ILE A 193 17.28 24.80 7.62
CA ILE A 193 17.40 24.64 9.07
C ILE A 193 16.05 24.26 9.65
N ILE A 194 16.01 23.17 10.42
CA ILE A 194 14.81 22.69 11.10
C ILE A 194 14.83 23.18 12.55
N ALA A 195 13.88 24.03 12.94
CA ALA A 195 13.68 24.48 14.31
C ALA A 195 12.42 23.81 14.86
N LYS A 196 12.58 22.89 15.81
CA LYS A 196 11.48 22.11 16.36
C LYS A 196 11.43 22.25 17.88
N GLY A 197 10.26 22.60 18.41
CA GLY A 197 9.97 22.59 19.84
C GLY A 197 10.39 23.87 20.55
N TYR A 198 9.89 24.02 21.77
CA TYR A 198 10.13 25.18 22.62
C TYR A 198 11.62 25.35 22.98
N GLU A 199 12.41 24.28 22.98
CA GLU A 199 13.83 24.30 23.37
C GLU A 199 14.70 25.18 22.49
N VAL A 200 14.30 25.44 21.24
CA VAL A 200 15.02 26.32 20.32
C VAL A 200 14.42 27.73 20.22
N SER A 201 13.36 28.01 20.98
CA SER A 201 12.63 29.29 20.94
C SER A 201 13.50 30.46 21.37
N GLU A 202 14.49 30.27 22.25
CA GLU A 202 15.43 31.32 22.64
C GLU A 202 16.47 31.61 21.55
N ALA A 203 17.00 30.58 20.89
CA ALA A 203 18.01 30.73 19.84
C ALA A 203 17.45 31.28 18.53
N LEU A 204 16.23 30.90 18.13
CA LEU A 204 15.67 31.23 16.83
C LEU A 204 15.61 32.76 16.56
N PRO A 205 15.14 33.63 17.48
CA PRO A 205 15.17 35.08 17.32
C PRO A 205 16.56 35.64 17.05
N HIS A 206 17.59 35.13 17.73
CA HIS A 206 18.98 35.55 17.48
C HIS A 206 19.47 35.13 16.09
N CYS A 207 18.96 34.02 15.57
CA CYS A 207 19.31 33.53 14.25
C CYS A 207 18.63 34.32 13.12
N VAL A 208 17.51 34.99 13.38
CA VAL A 208 16.68 35.61 12.33
C VAL A 208 16.45 37.12 12.46
N GLU A 209 16.48 37.67 13.66
CA GLU A 209 16.18 39.09 13.95
C GLU A 209 17.36 39.86 14.55
N GLY A 210 18.28 39.14 15.18
CA GLY A 210 19.43 39.68 15.88
C GLY A 210 20.62 39.99 14.97
N GLU A 211 21.61 40.69 15.52
CA GLU A 211 22.89 40.88 14.86
C GLU A 211 23.62 39.54 14.70
N ILE A 212 24.38 39.43 13.62
CA ILE A 212 25.25 38.29 13.38
C ILE A 212 26.29 38.21 14.50
N SER A 213 26.32 37.08 15.19
CA SER A 213 27.08 36.91 16.42
C SER A 213 27.69 35.52 16.53
N GLN A 214 28.92 35.44 17.06
CA GLN A 214 29.56 34.17 17.41
C GLN A 214 28.89 33.47 18.59
N PHE A 215 28.08 34.18 19.38
CA PHE A 215 27.29 33.58 20.47
C PHE A 215 26.11 32.76 19.94
N TYR A 216 25.61 33.08 18.74
CA TYR A 216 24.59 32.31 18.04
C TYR A 216 25.08 32.04 16.61
N PRO A 217 25.97 31.04 16.42
CA PRO A 217 26.69 30.86 15.16
C PRO A 217 25.79 30.75 13.93
N THR A 218 24.62 30.14 14.05
CA THR A 218 23.62 30.03 12.97
C THR A 218 23.18 31.40 12.43
N SER A 219 23.25 32.48 13.21
CA SER A 219 22.94 33.85 12.78
C SER A 219 23.73 34.31 11.55
N ILE A 220 24.94 33.78 11.32
CA ILE A 220 25.74 34.13 10.14
C ILE A 220 24.97 33.80 8.85
N LEU A 221 24.18 32.72 8.84
CA LEU A 221 23.44 32.24 7.67
C LEU A 221 22.34 33.21 7.22
N GLN A 222 22.01 34.25 7.99
CA GLN A 222 21.20 35.38 7.51
C GLN A 222 21.74 35.98 6.20
N LYS A 223 23.07 35.89 5.97
CA LYS A 223 23.73 36.32 4.72
C LYS A 223 23.47 35.40 3.53
N HIS A 224 22.98 34.18 3.74
CA HIS A 224 22.76 33.20 2.68
C HIS A 224 21.42 33.45 1.96
N LYS A 225 21.48 33.75 0.67
CA LYS A 225 20.30 34.17 -0.12
C LYS A 225 19.22 33.11 -0.19
N LYS A 226 19.60 31.83 -0.16
CA LYS A 226 18.72 30.66 -0.31
C LYS A 226 18.57 29.87 1.00
N LEU A 227 18.77 30.51 2.15
CA LEU A 227 18.43 29.95 3.46
C LEU A 227 16.91 29.82 3.63
N ILE A 228 16.47 28.67 4.11
CA ILE A 228 15.13 28.39 4.61
C ILE A 228 15.24 27.93 6.05
N ILE A 229 14.47 28.52 6.94
CA ILE A 229 14.27 28.02 8.31
C ILE A 229 12.83 27.54 8.40
N VAL A 230 12.64 26.30 8.83
CA VAL A 230 11.33 25.67 9.01
C VAL A 230 11.13 25.50 10.51
N ALA A 231 10.18 26.25 11.06
CA ALA A 231 9.85 26.29 12.47
C ALA A 231 8.43 25.78 12.70
N ASP A 232 8.21 25.08 13.80
CA ASP A 232 6.86 24.90 14.34
C ASP A 232 6.45 26.11 15.18
N GLU A 233 5.19 26.11 15.63
CA GLU A 233 4.66 27.22 16.44
C GLU A 233 5.46 27.41 17.73
N GLU A 234 5.83 26.32 18.43
CA GLU A 234 6.59 26.35 19.68
C GLU A 234 7.98 26.98 19.50
N ALA A 235 8.74 26.58 18.47
CA ALA A 235 10.03 27.18 18.18
C ALA A 235 9.93 28.67 17.85
N SER A 236 8.77 29.14 17.37
CA SER A 236 8.56 30.52 16.94
C SER A 236 8.08 31.47 18.05
N GLU A 237 7.84 30.97 19.26
CA GLU A 237 7.15 31.70 20.34
C GLU A 237 7.79 33.05 20.69
N ASN A 238 9.13 33.10 20.73
CA ASN A 238 9.88 34.31 21.10
C ASN A 238 10.21 35.22 19.91
N LEU A 239 9.74 34.92 18.70
CA LEU A 239 9.90 35.84 17.56
C LEU A 239 9.10 37.11 17.80
N LYS A 240 9.60 38.26 17.32
CA LYS A 240 8.80 39.49 17.30
C LYS A 240 7.53 39.23 16.50
N VAL A 241 6.39 39.72 17.03
CA VAL A 241 5.07 39.61 16.40
C VAL A 241 5.09 40.04 14.92
N LYS A 242 5.88 41.08 14.59
CA LYS A 242 6.02 41.54 13.21
C LYS A 242 6.70 40.51 12.31
N THR A 243 7.77 39.86 12.77
CA THR A 243 8.49 38.80 12.05
C THR A 243 7.60 37.58 11.85
N TYR A 244 6.94 37.13 12.91
CA TYR A 244 6.01 36.00 12.87
C TYR A 244 4.89 36.23 11.84
N LYS A 245 4.17 37.37 11.93
CA LYS A 245 3.09 37.71 11.00
C LYS A 245 3.59 37.87 9.57
N TYR A 246 4.78 38.46 9.39
CA TYR A 246 5.39 38.61 8.08
C TYR A 246 5.71 37.25 7.44
N ALA A 247 6.34 36.34 8.20
CA ALA A 247 6.65 34.99 7.77
C ALA A 247 5.39 34.21 7.35
N LYS A 248 4.37 34.15 8.21
CA LYS A 248 3.11 33.46 7.89
C LYS A 248 2.38 34.04 6.68
N SER A 249 2.39 35.36 6.52
CA SER A 249 1.75 36.02 5.38
C SER A 249 2.47 35.70 4.06
N LEU A 250 3.79 35.91 4.04
CA LEU A 250 4.62 35.74 2.85
C LEU A 250 4.66 34.28 2.38
N GLU A 251 4.66 33.34 3.34
CA GLU A 251 4.84 31.91 3.07
C GLU A 251 3.54 31.10 3.12
N SER A 252 2.38 31.78 3.16
CA SER A 252 1.05 31.16 3.20
C SER A 252 0.85 30.02 2.18
N LYS A 253 1.41 30.16 0.96
CA LYS A 253 1.36 29.13 -0.09
C LYS A 253 2.32 27.97 0.10
N SER A 254 3.39 28.18 0.87
CA SER A 254 4.43 27.19 1.17
C SER A 254 4.17 26.44 2.48
N LEU A 255 3.10 26.79 3.22
CA LEU A 255 2.73 26.11 4.47
C LEU A 255 2.22 24.69 4.22
N HIS A 256 1.68 24.41 3.03
CA HIS A 256 1.14 23.09 2.68
C HIS A 256 2.23 22.26 1.95
N PRO A 257 2.91 21.34 2.63
CA PRO A 257 4.10 20.69 2.07
C PRO A 257 3.81 19.86 0.82
N LYS A 258 2.59 19.32 0.68
CA LYS A 258 2.12 18.60 -0.52
C LYS A 258 2.19 19.44 -1.80
N GLU A 259 1.94 20.75 -1.71
CA GLU A 259 1.97 21.64 -2.87
C GLU A 259 3.41 21.91 -3.36
N LEU A 260 4.44 21.64 -2.54
CA LEU A 260 5.84 21.88 -2.91
C LEU A 260 6.33 21.00 -4.06
N ILE A 261 5.81 19.77 -4.16
CA ILE A 261 6.21 18.78 -5.17
C ILE A 261 5.19 18.68 -6.32
N LYS A 262 4.06 19.37 -6.20
CA LYS A 262 2.97 19.31 -7.18
C LYS A 262 3.44 19.82 -8.54
N GLY A 263 3.28 18.98 -9.57
CA GLY A 263 3.72 19.30 -10.93
C GLY A 263 5.23 19.16 -11.18
N LEU A 264 6.02 18.80 -10.17
CA LEU A 264 7.47 18.55 -10.30
C LEU A 264 7.80 17.08 -10.58
N TYR A 265 6.83 16.20 -10.36
CA TYR A 265 6.81 14.86 -10.90
C TYR A 265 5.61 14.77 -11.85
N LYS A 266 5.81 14.19 -13.04
CA LYS A 266 4.69 13.80 -13.91
C LYS A 266 4.08 12.55 -13.29
N SER A 267 2.86 12.60 -12.77
CA SER A 267 2.17 11.48 -12.10
C SER A 267 1.90 10.25 -13.00
N TYR A 268 2.47 10.20 -14.22
CA TYR A 268 2.17 9.23 -15.25
C TYR A 268 3.34 8.31 -15.56
N TYR A 269 3.11 7.00 -15.47
CA TYR A 269 3.90 5.99 -16.18
C TYR A 269 3.01 5.29 -17.21
N ALA A 270 3.63 4.59 -18.15
CA ALA A 270 2.90 3.84 -19.16
C ALA A 270 3.36 2.39 -19.25
N LEU A 271 2.39 1.49 -19.35
CA LEU A 271 2.60 0.10 -19.73
C LEU A 271 2.61 0.01 -21.25
N THR A 272 3.68 -0.52 -21.83
CA THR A 272 3.94 -0.54 -23.28
C THR A 272 4.29 -1.94 -23.77
N ASN A 273 4.20 -2.15 -25.09
CA ASN A 273 4.42 -3.46 -25.71
C ASN A 273 3.54 -4.55 -25.07
N ILE A 274 2.21 -4.36 -25.16
CA ILE A 274 1.21 -5.17 -24.47
C ILE A 274 0.07 -5.59 -25.40
N LYS A 275 -0.57 -6.70 -25.05
CA LYS A 275 -1.88 -7.12 -25.56
C LYS A 275 -2.93 -6.83 -24.50
N ILE A 276 -3.76 -5.82 -24.72
CA ILE A 276 -4.71 -5.34 -23.71
C ILE A 276 -6.04 -6.07 -23.88
N PHE A 277 -6.58 -6.66 -22.82
CA PHE A 277 -7.99 -7.03 -22.73
C PHE A 277 -8.72 -5.89 -22.00
N ASP A 278 -9.59 -5.15 -22.68
CA ASP A 278 -10.20 -3.93 -22.12
C ASP A 278 -11.37 -4.18 -21.15
N GLY A 279 -11.67 -5.45 -20.87
CA GLY A 279 -12.86 -5.91 -20.16
C GLY A 279 -13.94 -6.45 -21.09
N GLU A 280 -13.86 -6.16 -22.39
CA GLU A 280 -14.81 -6.65 -23.39
C GLU A 280 -14.15 -7.43 -24.52
N LYS A 281 -13.00 -6.94 -25.01
CA LYS A 281 -12.26 -7.49 -26.15
C LYS A 281 -10.76 -7.24 -26.05
N PHE A 282 -9.99 -7.96 -26.87
CA PHE A 282 -8.57 -7.67 -27.04
C PHE A 282 -8.29 -6.50 -27.99
N ILE A 283 -7.41 -5.57 -27.58
CA ILE A 283 -6.86 -4.48 -28.39
C ILE A 283 -5.32 -4.57 -28.43
N LYS A 284 -4.73 -4.23 -29.58
CA LYS A 284 -3.27 -4.34 -29.84
C LYS A 284 -2.72 -3.02 -30.37
N GLY A 285 -1.43 -2.78 -30.13
CA GLY A 285 -0.75 -1.56 -30.59
C GLY A 285 -1.16 -0.32 -29.79
N TYR A 286 -1.60 -0.53 -28.55
CA TYR A 286 -1.92 0.52 -27.59
C TYR A 286 -1.08 0.33 -26.33
N CYS A 287 -0.95 1.39 -25.55
CA CYS A 287 -0.39 1.42 -24.21
C CYS A 287 -1.46 1.84 -23.20
N ILE A 288 -1.20 1.61 -21.91
CA ILE A 288 -2.04 2.10 -20.81
C ILE A 288 -1.24 3.16 -20.07
N VAL A 289 -1.76 4.39 -19.99
CA VAL A 289 -1.17 5.47 -19.20
C VAL A 289 -1.89 5.51 -17.86
N ILE A 290 -1.11 5.49 -16.77
CA ILE A 290 -1.63 5.40 -15.40
C ILE A 290 -1.25 6.66 -14.66
N GLU A 291 -2.22 7.32 -14.04
CA GLU A 291 -2.03 8.49 -13.18
C GLU A 291 -2.44 8.17 -11.76
N ASN A 292 -1.52 8.27 -10.80
CA ASN A 292 -1.81 7.94 -9.40
C ASN A 292 -2.45 6.54 -9.35
N ASN A 293 -3.71 6.42 -8.91
CA ASN A 293 -4.47 5.17 -8.83
C ASN A 293 -5.48 4.95 -9.98
N ILE A 294 -5.46 5.76 -11.04
CA ILE A 294 -6.42 5.67 -12.15
C ILE A 294 -5.74 5.40 -13.49
N ILE A 295 -6.50 4.79 -14.40
CA ILE A 295 -6.16 4.74 -15.82
C ILE A 295 -6.45 6.11 -16.39
N LYS A 296 -5.40 6.83 -16.79
CA LYS A 296 -5.49 8.14 -17.41
C LYS A 296 -6.04 8.03 -18.82
N SER A 297 -5.49 7.11 -19.61
CA SER A 297 -5.86 6.93 -21.00
C SER A 297 -5.34 5.59 -21.55
N VAL A 298 -5.90 5.18 -22.69
CA VAL A 298 -5.46 4.04 -23.49
C VAL A 298 -5.18 4.56 -24.90
N GLU A 299 -3.91 4.65 -25.27
CA GLU A 299 -3.45 5.42 -26.45
C GLU A 299 -2.63 4.54 -27.40
N LYS A 300 -2.62 4.86 -28.71
CA LYS A 300 -1.80 4.13 -29.70
C LYS A 300 -0.34 4.55 -29.65
N GLU A 301 -0.12 5.85 -29.49
CA GLU A 301 1.19 6.48 -29.44
C GLU A 301 1.21 7.34 -28.20
N ILE A 302 2.32 7.26 -27.46
CA ILE A 302 2.57 8.11 -26.31
C ILE A 302 3.54 9.19 -26.76
N ASP A 303 3.20 10.44 -26.52
CA ASP A 303 4.18 11.52 -26.59
C ASP A 303 5.34 11.20 -25.63
N VAL A 304 6.55 11.10 -26.19
CA VAL A 304 7.76 10.75 -25.45
C VAL A 304 8.05 11.77 -24.35
N ASP A 305 7.54 13.00 -24.50
CA ASP A 305 7.67 14.06 -23.52
C ASP A 305 6.57 14.04 -22.43
N ALA A 306 5.56 13.16 -22.50
CA ALA A 306 4.42 13.15 -21.57
C ALA A 306 4.49 12.13 -20.40
N VAL A 307 5.39 11.15 -20.43
CA VAL A 307 5.42 10.02 -19.47
C VAL A 307 6.78 9.91 -18.75
N ILE A 308 6.81 9.72 -17.42
CA ILE A 308 8.08 9.56 -16.66
C ILE A 308 8.78 8.26 -17.03
N THR A 309 8.03 7.16 -16.98
CA THR A 309 8.57 5.80 -17.05
C THR A 309 7.75 4.98 -18.03
N ARG A 310 8.44 4.31 -18.94
CA ARG A 310 7.85 3.28 -19.81
C ARG A 310 8.23 1.92 -19.26
N ILE A 311 7.22 1.13 -18.93
CA ILE A 311 7.38 -0.26 -18.53
C ILE A 311 7.06 -1.10 -19.75
N ASP A 312 8.10 -1.62 -20.41
CA ASP A 312 7.94 -2.57 -21.52
C ASP A 312 7.63 -3.95 -20.94
N LEU A 313 6.45 -4.47 -21.25
CA LEU A 313 6.01 -5.77 -20.73
C LEU A 313 6.28 -6.93 -21.68
N GLY A 314 6.96 -6.71 -22.81
CA GLY A 314 7.46 -7.78 -23.67
C GLY A 314 6.38 -8.55 -24.43
N GLY A 315 5.27 -7.90 -24.79
CA GLY A 315 4.14 -8.52 -25.51
C GLY A 315 3.15 -9.26 -24.60
N LYS A 316 3.32 -9.19 -23.27
CA LYS A 316 2.42 -9.81 -22.28
C LYS A 316 0.98 -9.31 -22.39
N ILE A 317 0.07 -10.12 -21.86
CA ILE A 317 -1.35 -9.77 -21.75
C ILE A 317 -1.54 -8.87 -20.54
N VAL A 318 -2.31 -7.79 -20.70
CA VAL A 318 -2.79 -6.96 -19.58
C VAL A 318 -4.30 -6.97 -19.56
N ALA A 319 -4.89 -7.32 -18.44
CA ALA A 319 -6.34 -7.39 -18.23
C ALA A 319 -6.72 -6.65 -16.93
N PRO A 320 -8.02 -6.34 -16.69
CA PRO A 320 -8.45 -5.85 -15.39
C PRO A 320 -8.04 -6.84 -14.29
N GLY A 321 -7.58 -6.32 -13.15
CA GLY A 321 -7.20 -7.14 -12.01
C GLY A 321 -8.37 -7.99 -11.52
N TYR A 322 -8.08 -9.19 -11.03
CA TYR A 322 -9.14 -10.11 -10.62
C TYR A 322 -9.85 -9.62 -9.36
N ILE A 323 -11.15 -9.93 -9.30
CA ILE A 323 -12.04 -9.63 -8.18
C ILE A 323 -12.59 -10.95 -7.64
N ASP A 324 -12.24 -11.28 -6.40
CA ASP A 324 -12.72 -12.49 -5.73
C ASP A 324 -13.83 -12.18 -4.73
N LEU A 325 -15.05 -12.67 -5.00
CA LEU A 325 -16.23 -12.39 -4.18
C LEU A 325 -16.35 -13.30 -2.95
N GLN A 326 -15.54 -14.36 -2.86
CA GLN A 326 -15.60 -15.31 -1.75
C GLN A 326 -14.21 -15.84 -1.42
N ILE A 327 -13.62 -15.33 -0.35
CA ILE A 327 -12.30 -15.73 0.15
C ILE A 327 -12.27 -15.62 1.68
N ASN A 328 -11.96 -16.73 2.33
CA ASN A 328 -11.93 -16.84 3.80
C ASN A 328 -10.51 -16.64 4.35
N GLY A 329 -9.51 -17.09 3.59
CA GLY A 329 -8.10 -17.01 3.96
C GLY A 329 -7.18 -17.39 2.80
N ILE A 330 -5.93 -16.96 2.86
CA ILE A 330 -4.89 -17.28 1.86
C ILE A 330 -3.50 -17.05 2.46
N GLY A 331 -2.52 -17.85 2.04
CA GLY A 331 -1.11 -17.67 2.36
C GLY A 331 -0.77 -17.82 3.84
N GLY A 332 -1.55 -18.61 4.58
CA GLY A 332 -1.40 -18.76 6.03
C GLY A 332 -2.25 -17.81 6.86
N TYR A 333 -2.96 -16.88 6.23
CA TYR A 333 -3.79 -15.88 6.92
C TYR A 333 -5.27 -16.23 6.82
N ASP A 334 -6.01 -15.99 7.91
CA ASP A 334 -7.44 -16.29 8.03
C ASP A 334 -8.16 -15.19 8.83
N ILE A 335 -9.12 -14.53 8.19
CA ILE A 335 -9.87 -13.43 8.79
C ILE A 335 -10.90 -13.88 9.84
N ASN A 336 -11.38 -15.12 9.76
CA ASN A 336 -12.29 -15.71 10.74
C ASN A 336 -11.56 -16.13 12.01
N ALA A 337 -10.32 -16.62 11.89
CA ALA A 337 -9.50 -16.95 13.06
C ALA A 337 -8.93 -15.68 13.71
N TYR A 338 -8.41 -14.76 12.90
CA TYR A 338 -7.69 -13.58 13.37
C TYR A 338 -8.19 -12.30 12.65
N PRO A 339 -9.35 -11.76 13.05
CA PRO A 339 -9.86 -10.51 12.47
C PRO A 339 -8.97 -9.33 12.88
N SER A 340 -8.07 -8.92 12.00
CA SER A 340 -7.11 -7.83 12.22
C SER A 340 -6.73 -7.11 10.93
N LEU A 341 -6.21 -5.88 11.05
CA LEU A 341 -5.67 -5.11 9.93
C LEU A 341 -4.50 -5.82 9.24
N GLU A 342 -3.61 -6.41 10.03
CA GLU A 342 -2.45 -7.17 9.55
C GLU A 342 -2.88 -8.39 8.72
N THR A 343 -3.92 -9.10 9.16
CA THR A 343 -4.50 -10.21 8.39
C THR A 343 -4.99 -9.74 7.01
N LEU A 344 -5.72 -8.63 6.94
CA LEU A 344 -6.22 -8.07 5.67
C LEU A 344 -5.07 -7.62 4.75
N GLN A 345 -4.04 -6.98 5.32
CA GLN A 345 -2.84 -6.56 4.59
C GLN A 345 -2.12 -7.76 3.98
N ASN A 346 -1.84 -8.78 4.78
CA ASN A 346 -1.12 -9.95 4.34
C ASN A 346 -1.92 -10.78 3.32
N MET A 347 -3.23 -10.94 3.53
CA MET A 347 -4.11 -11.56 2.52
C MET A 347 -4.04 -10.79 1.19
N SER A 348 -4.08 -9.46 1.23
CA SER A 348 -3.97 -8.61 0.03
C SER A 348 -2.66 -8.82 -0.72
N GLU A 349 -1.53 -8.82 -0.01
CA GLU A 349 -0.21 -9.03 -0.61
C GLU A 349 -0.10 -10.40 -1.28
N VAL A 350 -0.67 -11.44 -0.68
CA VAL A 350 -0.68 -12.78 -1.27
C VAL A 350 -1.63 -12.84 -2.46
N CYS A 351 -2.84 -12.28 -2.37
CA CYS A 351 -3.79 -12.18 -3.50
C CYS A 351 -3.17 -11.53 -4.73
N GLN A 352 -2.42 -10.43 -4.55
CA GLN A 352 -1.74 -9.69 -5.61
C GLN A 352 -0.77 -10.58 -6.40
N LYS A 353 -0.06 -11.51 -5.73
CA LYS A 353 0.86 -12.45 -6.41
C LYS A 353 0.14 -13.37 -7.40
N TYR A 354 -1.16 -13.59 -7.22
CA TYR A 354 -2.00 -14.44 -8.06
C TYR A 354 -3.03 -13.64 -8.87
N GLY A 355 -2.73 -12.36 -9.13
CA GLY A 355 -3.50 -11.49 -10.02
C GLY A 355 -4.78 -10.92 -9.42
N CYS A 356 -5.11 -11.26 -8.17
CA CYS A 356 -6.27 -10.75 -7.46
C CYS A 356 -5.92 -9.41 -6.81
N THR A 357 -6.53 -8.34 -7.33
CA THR A 357 -6.30 -6.96 -6.85
C THR A 357 -7.44 -6.47 -5.97
N SER A 358 -8.57 -7.16 -5.96
CA SER A 358 -9.68 -6.82 -5.09
C SER A 358 -10.46 -8.05 -4.63
N PHE A 359 -10.97 -8.02 -3.40
CA PHE A 359 -11.68 -9.17 -2.85
C PHE A 359 -12.67 -8.81 -1.73
N LEU A 360 -13.55 -9.76 -1.42
CA LEU A 360 -14.44 -9.74 -0.26
C LEU A 360 -13.98 -10.77 0.78
N PRO A 361 -13.31 -10.34 1.86
CA PRO A 361 -13.12 -11.17 3.04
C PRO A 361 -14.45 -11.76 3.48
N THR A 362 -14.51 -13.09 3.51
CA THR A 362 -15.71 -13.86 3.78
C THR A 362 -15.70 -14.35 5.22
N ILE A 363 -16.74 -13.98 5.95
CA ILE A 363 -16.96 -14.37 7.34
C ILE A 363 -18.03 -15.44 7.37
N ILE A 364 -17.65 -16.66 7.75
CA ILE A 364 -18.57 -17.79 7.83
C ILE A 364 -19.42 -17.73 9.10
N THR A 365 -20.33 -18.69 9.24
CA THR A 365 -21.26 -18.79 10.37
C THR A 365 -20.53 -18.82 11.71
N ASN A 366 -20.77 -17.79 12.53
CA ASN A 366 -20.17 -17.57 13.84
C ASN A 366 -21.18 -16.96 14.82
N ASP A 367 -20.80 -16.78 16.09
CA ASP A 367 -21.64 -16.05 17.06
C ASP A 367 -21.69 -14.54 16.78
N ASP A 368 -22.68 -13.87 17.37
CA ASP A 368 -22.90 -12.42 17.16
C ASP A 368 -21.71 -11.57 17.63
N ASN A 369 -21.03 -11.96 18.72
CA ASN A 369 -19.89 -11.19 19.22
C ASN A 369 -18.74 -11.20 18.21
N HIS A 370 -18.50 -12.35 17.57
CA HIS A 370 -17.51 -12.45 16.51
C HIS A 370 -17.87 -11.59 15.30
N MET A 371 -19.11 -11.68 14.82
CA MET A 371 -19.57 -10.87 13.68
C MET A 371 -19.50 -9.36 13.98
N ILE A 372 -19.89 -8.94 15.19
CA ILE A 372 -19.77 -7.55 15.65
C ILE A 372 -18.31 -7.10 15.68
N LYS A 373 -17.39 -7.93 16.20
CA LYS A 373 -15.95 -7.64 16.19
C LYS A 373 -15.41 -7.39 14.78
N VAL A 374 -15.87 -8.16 13.79
CA VAL A 374 -15.49 -7.94 12.38
C VAL A 374 -16.07 -6.64 11.84
N ILE A 375 -17.35 -6.35 12.13
CA ILE A 375 -18.00 -5.09 11.74
C ILE A 375 -17.21 -3.90 12.30
N ASP A 376 -16.86 -3.94 13.59
CA ASP A 376 -16.12 -2.88 14.26
C ASP A 376 -14.72 -2.69 13.66
N LEU A 377 -14.00 -3.78 13.36
CA LEU A 377 -12.72 -3.73 12.65
C LEU A 377 -12.85 -3.00 11.31
N PHE A 378 -13.80 -3.40 10.46
CA PHE A 378 -13.95 -2.79 9.13
C PHE A 378 -14.42 -1.34 9.19
N ASN A 379 -15.25 -0.99 10.19
CA ASN A 379 -15.67 0.38 10.43
C ASN A 379 -14.53 1.27 10.93
N SER A 380 -13.53 0.71 11.63
CA SER A 380 -12.36 1.45 12.11
C SER A 380 -11.37 1.86 11.00
N ILE A 381 -11.42 1.20 9.84
CA ILE A 381 -10.55 1.47 8.70
C ILE A 381 -11.23 2.51 7.82
N GLU A 382 -10.63 3.68 7.59
CA GLU A 382 -11.25 4.74 6.78
C GLU A 382 -11.46 4.29 5.32
N ASP A 383 -10.39 3.87 4.66
CA ASP A 383 -10.38 3.41 3.27
C ASP A 383 -9.94 1.95 3.19
N LEU A 384 -10.89 1.03 2.92
CA LEU A 384 -10.59 -0.40 2.75
C LEU A 384 -9.85 -0.69 1.44
N SER A 385 -9.96 0.20 0.44
CA SER A 385 -9.44 -0.04 -0.90
C SER A 385 -7.92 -0.08 -0.94
N ILE A 386 -7.23 0.47 0.06
CA ILE A 386 -5.77 0.38 0.22
C ILE A 386 -5.28 -1.08 0.38
N PHE A 387 -6.16 -1.99 0.79
CA PHE A 387 -5.91 -3.43 0.87
C PHE A 387 -6.58 -4.21 -0.28
N GLY A 388 -7.22 -3.54 -1.24
CA GLY A 388 -8.04 -4.22 -2.25
C GLY A 388 -9.34 -4.80 -1.66
N VAL A 389 -9.63 -4.51 -0.39
CA VAL A 389 -10.86 -4.99 0.25
C VAL A 389 -12.01 -4.08 -0.17
N LEU A 390 -13.05 -4.67 -0.75
CA LEU A 390 -14.21 -3.92 -1.24
C LEU A 390 -15.38 -3.90 -0.25
N GLY A 391 -15.28 -4.68 0.83
CA GLY A 391 -16.26 -4.78 1.91
C GLY A 391 -16.31 -6.19 2.50
N ILE A 392 -17.35 -6.50 3.27
CA ILE A 392 -17.51 -7.82 3.91
C ILE A 392 -18.50 -8.67 3.13
N HIS A 393 -18.19 -9.96 2.98
CA HIS A 393 -19.16 -11.00 2.64
C HIS A 393 -19.48 -11.81 3.91
N PHE A 394 -20.74 -11.80 4.37
CA PHE A 394 -21.20 -12.70 5.43
C PHE A 394 -21.80 -13.97 4.83
N GLU A 395 -21.15 -15.11 5.06
CA GLU A 395 -21.62 -16.42 4.63
C GLU A 395 -22.34 -17.15 5.77
N GLY A 396 -23.65 -16.89 5.87
CA GLY A 396 -24.45 -17.21 7.04
C GLY A 396 -24.41 -16.10 8.10
N PRO A 397 -24.94 -16.36 9.31
CA PRO A 397 -25.32 -17.65 9.88
C PRO A 397 -26.74 -18.13 9.53
N TYR A 398 -27.45 -17.40 8.66
CA TYR A 398 -28.85 -17.64 8.30
C TYR A 398 -28.98 -18.71 7.21
N ILE A 399 -28.41 -19.89 7.45
CA ILE A 399 -28.29 -20.98 6.48
C ILE A 399 -29.11 -22.22 6.88
N SER A 400 -29.15 -23.24 6.03
CA SER A 400 -29.86 -24.49 6.26
C SER A 400 -28.99 -25.47 7.05
N HIS A 401 -29.53 -26.04 8.14
CA HIS A 401 -28.84 -27.12 8.87
C HIS A 401 -28.53 -28.32 7.97
N GLU A 402 -29.42 -28.67 7.04
CA GLU A 402 -29.23 -29.80 6.11
C GLU A 402 -28.10 -29.57 5.11
N LYS A 403 -27.74 -28.31 4.86
CA LYS A 403 -26.72 -27.90 3.89
C LYS A 403 -25.63 -27.06 4.53
N ARG A 404 -25.37 -27.26 5.82
CA ARG A 404 -24.35 -26.51 6.58
C ARG A 404 -22.92 -26.72 6.08
N GLY A 405 -22.61 -27.86 5.47
CA GLY A 405 -21.24 -28.19 5.07
C GLY A 405 -20.27 -28.15 6.25
N ILE A 406 -19.27 -27.28 6.18
CA ILE A 406 -18.25 -27.09 7.22
C ILE A 406 -18.70 -26.18 8.38
N HIS A 407 -19.80 -25.43 8.20
CA HIS A 407 -20.28 -24.44 9.17
C HIS A 407 -20.70 -25.09 10.50
N GLU A 408 -20.33 -24.46 11.62
CA GLU A 408 -20.63 -24.98 12.95
C GLU A 408 -22.13 -24.90 13.27
N ASP A 409 -22.73 -26.06 13.53
CA ASP A 409 -24.18 -26.22 13.72
C ASP A 409 -24.77 -25.33 14.83
N LYS A 410 -24.03 -25.18 15.93
CA LYS A 410 -24.46 -24.38 17.10
C LYS A 410 -24.64 -22.89 16.80
N TYR A 411 -24.07 -22.39 15.71
CA TYR A 411 -24.17 -20.97 15.34
C TYR A 411 -25.23 -20.71 14.26
N ILE A 412 -25.73 -21.75 13.59
CA ILE A 412 -26.81 -21.59 12.60
C ILE A 412 -28.08 -21.16 13.34
N ARG A 413 -28.69 -20.06 12.87
CA ARG A 413 -29.85 -19.44 13.53
C ARG A 413 -30.72 -18.66 12.55
N HIS A 414 -31.93 -18.34 12.97
CA HIS A 414 -32.76 -17.36 12.26
C HIS A 414 -32.26 -15.93 12.52
N PRO A 415 -32.41 -15.02 11.54
CA PRO A 415 -32.02 -13.63 11.70
C PRO A 415 -32.97 -12.89 12.64
N ASP A 416 -32.41 -12.10 13.55
CA ASP A 416 -33.14 -11.12 14.34
C ASP A 416 -32.95 -9.70 13.77
N LYS A 417 -33.85 -8.80 14.16
CA LYS A 417 -33.87 -7.42 13.66
C LYS A 417 -32.60 -6.65 14.03
N GLU A 418 -32.04 -6.86 15.22
CA GLU A 418 -30.88 -6.10 15.67
C GLU A 418 -29.66 -6.42 14.80
N MET A 419 -29.42 -7.70 14.52
CA MET A 419 -28.28 -8.09 13.70
C MET A 419 -28.44 -7.69 12.23
N ILE A 420 -29.67 -7.75 11.67
CA ILE A 420 -29.98 -7.21 10.34
C ILE A 420 -29.62 -5.72 10.27
N ASP A 421 -30.08 -4.92 11.24
CA ASP A 421 -29.83 -3.47 11.27
C ASP A 421 -28.32 -3.16 11.36
N ARG A 422 -27.57 -3.93 12.17
CA ARG A 422 -26.10 -3.81 12.29
C ARG A 422 -25.39 -4.15 10.98
N ILE A 423 -25.74 -5.26 10.33
CA ILE A 423 -25.14 -5.65 9.05
C ILE A 423 -25.45 -4.60 7.98
N ASN A 424 -26.69 -4.09 7.94
CA ASN A 424 -27.10 -3.06 7.00
C ASN A 424 -26.31 -1.75 7.16
N ALA A 425 -26.06 -1.33 8.40
CA ALA A 425 -25.25 -0.15 8.72
C ALA A 425 -23.74 -0.34 8.55
N SER A 426 -23.26 -1.58 8.37
CA SER A 426 -21.84 -1.89 8.23
C SER A 426 -21.33 -1.78 6.78
N LYS A 427 -20.01 -1.94 6.62
CA LYS A 427 -19.33 -2.11 5.31
C LYS A 427 -19.53 -3.50 4.68
N CYS A 428 -20.55 -4.25 5.08
CA CYS A 428 -20.99 -5.45 4.37
C CYS A 428 -21.49 -5.10 2.96
N ILE A 429 -21.14 -5.93 1.98
CA ILE A 429 -21.57 -5.82 0.59
C ILE A 429 -22.41 -7.03 0.18
N MET A 430 -22.12 -8.21 0.73
CA MET A 430 -22.80 -9.45 0.36
C MET A 430 -23.22 -10.24 1.60
N VAL A 431 -24.41 -10.83 1.55
CA VAL A 431 -24.91 -11.77 2.56
C VAL A 431 -25.38 -13.04 1.85
N THR A 432 -24.80 -14.18 2.22
CA THR A 432 -25.29 -15.50 1.84
C THR A 432 -26.25 -16.04 2.90
N LEU A 433 -27.42 -16.49 2.47
CA LEU A 433 -28.43 -17.10 3.32
C LEU A 433 -29.17 -18.23 2.60
N ALA A 434 -29.87 -19.05 3.37
CA ALA A 434 -30.74 -20.10 2.85
C ALA A 434 -32.18 -19.56 2.69
N PRO A 435 -32.71 -19.40 1.47
CA PRO A 435 -33.99 -18.73 1.27
C PRO A 435 -35.20 -19.43 1.91
N GLU A 436 -35.12 -20.74 2.13
CA GLU A 436 -36.16 -21.52 2.80
C GLU A 436 -36.20 -21.31 4.33
N THR A 437 -35.12 -20.79 4.93
CA THR A 437 -35.02 -20.59 6.38
C THR A 437 -35.35 -19.16 6.81
N VAL A 438 -35.67 -18.27 5.87
CA VAL A 438 -35.96 -16.85 6.15
C VAL A 438 -37.22 -16.35 5.46
N ASP A 439 -37.89 -15.40 6.11
CA ASP A 439 -38.98 -14.66 5.48
C ASP A 439 -38.47 -13.80 4.32
N GLY A 440 -39.31 -13.62 3.29
CA GLY A 440 -38.94 -12.78 2.14
C GLY A 440 -38.60 -11.34 2.54
N LYS A 441 -39.20 -10.85 3.64
CA LYS A 441 -38.92 -9.52 4.21
C LYS A 441 -37.48 -9.36 4.71
N VAL A 442 -36.81 -10.45 5.12
CA VAL A 442 -35.39 -10.42 5.51
C VAL A 442 -34.53 -10.17 4.28
N ILE A 443 -34.79 -10.90 3.19
CA ILE A 443 -34.11 -10.74 1.90
C ILE A 443 -34.29 -9.30 1.40
N GLU A 444 -35.54 -8.81 1.42
CA GLU A 444 -35.87 -7.45 1.02
C GLU A 444 -35.18 -6.39 1.89
N ALA A 445 -35.03 -6.62 3.20
CA ALA A 445 -34.33 -5.71 4.09
C ALA A 445 -32.83 -5.56 3.72
N PHE A 446 -32.15 -6.66 3.41
CA PHE A 446 -30.75 -6.61 2.95
C PHE A 446 -30.64 -5.98 1.54
N ALA A 447 -31.52 -6.39 0.62
CA ALA A 447 -31.52 -5.87 -0.75
C ALA A 447 -31.78 -4.35 -0.80
N ASN A 448 -32.73 -3.85 -0.01
CA ASN A 448 -33.04 -2.41 0.09
C ASN A 448 -31.92 -1.61 0.75
N ALA A 449 -31.11 -2.24 1.60
CA ALA A 449 -29.88 -1.65 2.15
C ALA A 449 -28.69 -1.70 1.15
N GLY A 450 -28.93 -2.12 -0.09
CA GLY A 450 -27.93 -2.16 -1.15
C GLY A 450 -27.00 -3.37 -1.10
N LYS A 451 -27.27 -4.37 -0.24
CA LYS A 451 -26.47 -5.59 -0.16
C LYS A 451 -26.81 -6.54 -1.31
N VAL A 452 -25.81 -7.27 -1.80
CA VAL A 452 -26.02 -8.42 -2.67
C VAL A 452 -26.51 -9.58 -1.82
N VAL A 453 -27.76 -10.00 -2.02
CA VAL A 453 -28.30 -11.17 -1.32
C VAL A 453 -28.04 -12.40 -2.18
N SER A 454 -27.29 -13.34 -1.61
CA SER A 454 -26.89 -14.58 -2.25
C SER A 454 -27.62 -15.78 -1.66
N ALA A 455 -28.11 -16.67 -2.52
CA ALA A 455 -28.62 -17.97 -2.11
C ALA A 455 -27.47 -18.97 -1.99
N GLY A 456 -27.29 -19.57 -0.81
CA GLY A 456 -26.24 -20.56 -0.56
C GLY A 456 -26.52 -21.35 0.70
N HIS A 457 -25.84 -22.49 0.87
CA HIS A 457 -26.08 -23.40 2.01
C HIS A 457 -27.57 -23.70 2.22
N THR A 458 -28.27 -24.02 1.13
CA THR A 458 -29.73 -24.08 1.03
C THR A 458 -30.21 -25.44 0.53
N ASN A 459 -31.20 -26.00 1.21
CA ASN A 459 -31.92 -27.18 0.76
C ASN A 459 -33.26 -26.82 0.09
N ALA A 460 -33.47 -25.56 -0.27
CA ALA A 460 -34.68 -25.09 -0.92
C ALA A 460 -34.99 -25.91 -2.19
N THR A 461 -36.28 -26.19 -2.38
CA THR A 461 -36.87 -26.60 -3.65
C THR A 461 -36.66 -25.52 -4.71
N TYR A 462 -36.83 -25.91 -5.98
CA TYR A 462 -36.89 -24.97 -7.09
C TYR A 462 -37.92 -23.86 -6.82
N ASN A 463 -39.13 -24.22 -6.39
CA ASN A 463 -40.21 -23.25 -6.18
C ASN A 463 -39.92 -22.27 -5.03
N GLU A 464 -39.34 -22.73 -3.92
CA GLU A 464 -38.97 -21.84 -2.81
C GLU A 464 -37.93 -20.81 -3.24
N ILE A 465 -36.92 -21.20 -4.03
CA ILE A 465 -35.98 -20.23 -4.62
C ILE A 465 -36.72 -19.25 -5.53
N LYS A 466 -37.55 -19.74 -6.47
CA LYS A 466 -38.31 -18.87 -7.40
C LYS A 466 -39.23 -17.89 -6.69
N GLU A 467 -39.86 -18.31 -5.59
CA GLU A 467 -40.70 -17.45 -4.75
C GLU A 467 -39.89 -16.35 -4.06
N LYS A 468 -38.65 -16.63 -3.66
CA LYS A 468 -37.80 -15.71 -2.90
C LYS A 468 -37.00 -14.74 -3.78
N ILE A 469 -36.80 -15.04 -5.06
CA ILE A 469 -36.09 -14.18 -6.01
C ILE A 469 -36.65 -12.75 -6.08
N PRO A 470 -37.98 -12.53 -6.21
CA PRO A 470 -38.57 -11.18 -6.24
C PRO A 470 -38.25 -10.31 -5.03
N TYR A 471 -37.87 -10.90 -3.89
CA TYR A 471 -37.48 -10.14 -2.70
C TYR A 471 -36.05 -9.58 -2.76
N GLY A 472 -35.25 -9.97 -3.76
CA GLY A 472 -33.93 -9.38 -4.01
C GLY A 472 -32.73 -10.33 -4.05
N ILE A 473 -32.95 -11.63 -4.24
CA ILE A 473 -31.84 -12.57 -4.50
C ILE A 473 -31.27 -12.30 -5.89
N THR A 474 -29.99 -11.94 -5.97
CA THR A 474 -29.30 -11.62 -7.23
C THR A 474 -28.04 -12.45 -7.46
N PHE A 475 -27.60 -13.20 -6.46
CA PHE A 475 -26.40 -14.04 -6.54
C PHE A 475 -26.68 -15.44 -5.97
N ALA A 476 -25.83 -16.40 -6.33
CA ALA A 476 -25.80 -17.74 -5.75
C ALA A 476 -24.36 -18.10 -5.38
N THR A 477 -24.14 -18.51 -4.14
CA THR A 477 -22.81 -18.79 -3.58
C THR A 477 -22.36 -20.17 -4.05
N HIS A 478 -21.10 -20.28 -4.50
CA HIS A 478 -20.42 -21.51 -4.93
C HIS A 478 -21.32 -22.60 -5.55
N LEU A 479 -22.01 -22.26 -6.65
CA LEU A 479 -22.99 -23.11 -7.35
C LEU A 479 -22.63 -24.61 -7.32
N PHE A 480 -23.65 -25.44 -7.07
CA PHE A 480 -23.60 -26.88 -6.76
C PHE A 480 -23.27 -27.21 -5.30
N ASN A 481 -22.38 -26.46 -4.66
CA ASN A 481 -21.84 -26.79 -3.34
C ASN A 481 -22.85 -26.37 -2.27
N ALA A 482 -23.08 -27.24 -1.28
CA ALA A 482 -24.06 -27.00 -0.22
C ALA A 482 -25.46 -26.55 -0.75
N MET A 483 -25.86 -27.05 -1.92
CA MET A 483 -27.17 -26.78 -2.52
C MET A 483 -28.00 -28.06 -2.69
N ARG A 484 -29.32 -27.93 -2.75
CA ARG A 484 -30.17 -29.03 -3.27
C ARG A 484 -29.80 -29.29 -4.74
N PRO A 485 -29.42 -30.54 -5.10
CA PRO A 485 -28.93 -30.86 -6.45
C PRO A 485 -30.06 -30.84 -7.49
N TRP A 486 -29.66 -30.87 -8.76
CA TRP A 486 -30.58 -30.98 -9.89
C TRP A 486 -31.23 -32.36 -9.95
N GLY A 487 -32.57 -32.42 -9.87
CA GLY A 487 -33.39 -33.59 -10.22
C GLY A 487 -34.32 -33.34 -11.41
N SER A 488 -34.79 -34.41 -12.07
CA SER A 488 -35.67 -34.27 -13.25
C SER A 488 -37.10 -33.85 -12.93
N ARG A 489 -37.64 -34.27 -11.78
CA ARG A 489 -38.97 -33.89 -11.27
C ARG A 489 -38.93 -32.76 -10.25
N GLU A 490 -37.75 -32.53 -9.68
CA GLU A 490 -37.50 -31.47 -8.71
C GLU A 490 -36.11 -30.90 -9.02
N PRO A 491 -36.01 -29.79 -9.77
CA PRO A 491 -34.73 -29.21 -10.17
C PRO A 491 -33.90 -28.68 -9.00
N GLY A 492 -34.50 -28.45 -7.83
CA GLY A 492 -33.80 -27.95 -6.66
C GLY A 492 -33.22 -26.55 -6.83
N ALA A 493 -32.42 -26.14 -5.84
CA ALA A 493 -31.73 -24.85 -5.85
C ALA A 493 -30.79 -24.70 -7.06
N VAL A 494 -30.03 -25.75 -7.40
CA VAL A 494 -29.14 -25.76 -8.57
C VAL A 494 -29.91 -25.48 -9.86
N GLY A 495 -31.04 -26.15 -10.08
CA GLY A 495 -31.87 -25.93 -11.26
C GLY A 495 -32.47 -24.52 -11.29
N ALA A 496 -32.89 -23.98 -10.14
CA ALA A 496 -33.44 -22.63 -10.05
C ALA A 496 -32.41 -21.55 -10.42
N VAL A 497 -31.17 -21.69 -9.96
CA VAL A 497 -30.08 -20.78 -10.29
C VAL A 497 -29.70 -20.87 -11.77
N LEU A 498 -29.53 -22.09 -12.30
CA LEU A 498 -29.13 -22.30 -13.70
C LEU A 498 -30.18 -21.75 -14.67
N GLU A 499 -31.47 -21.97 -14.39
CA GLU A 499 -32.57 -21.50 -15.25
C GLU A 499 -32.79 -19.98 -15.16
N THR A 500 -32.61 -19.37 -13.99
CA THR A 500 -32.93 -17.94 -13.80
C THR A 500 -31.86 -17.03 -14.40
N LYS A 501 -32.17 -16.35 -15.51
CA LYS A 501 -31.22 -15.51 -16.27
C LYS A 501 -30.54 -14.41 -15.45
N ASN A 502 -31.30 -13.70 -14.60
CA ASN A 502 -30.83 -12.48 -13.93
C ASN A 502 -30.10 -12.75 -12.59
N ILE A 503 -29.74 -14.00 -12.30
CA ILE A 503 -28.98 -14.36 -11.10
C ILE A 503 -27.57 -14.73 -11.54
N TYR A 504 -26.59 -14.07 -10.92
CA TYR A 504 -25.20 -14.45 -11.05
C TYR A 504 -24.87 -15.62 -10.12
N ALA A 505 -23.84 -16.39 -10.44
CA ALA A 505 -23.41 -17.50 -9.59
C ALA A 505 -21.89 -17.52 -9.43
N GLY A 506 -21.43 -17.65 -8.19
CA GLY A 506 -20.04 -17.96 -7.88
C GLY A 506 -19.74 -19.41 -8.25
N LEU A 507 -18.58 -19.67 -8.86
CA LEU A 507 -18.16 -21.02 -9.24
C LEU A 507 -16.69 -21.23 -8.88
N ILE A 508 -16.42 -22.31 -8.14
CA ILE A 508 -15.07 -22.72 -7.75
C ILE A 508 -14.49 -23.60 -8.87
N CYS A 509 -13.50 -23.10 -9.59
CA CYS A 509 -12.95 -23.75 -10.78
C CYS A 509 -11.70 -24.61 -10.46
N ASP A 510 -11.77 -25.48 -9.47
CA ASP A 510 -10.62 -26.30 -9.04
C ASP A 510 -10.64 -27.76 -9.50
N GLY A 511 -11.76 -28.24 -10.05
CA GLY A 511 -11.94 -29.65 -10.44
C GLY A 511 -12.16 -30.60 -9.26
N ILE A 512 -12.27 -30.09 -8.04
CA ILE A 512 -12.41 -30.84 -6.79
C ILE A 512 -13.77 -30.59 -6.18
N HIS A 513 -14.15 -29.32 -6.00
CA HIS A 513 -15.47 -28.91 -5.52
C HIS A 513 -16.55 -29.28 -6.54
N CYS A 514 -16.23 -29.09 -7.82
CA CYS A 514 -17.06 -29.50 -8.94
C CYS A 514 -16.18 -30.20 -9.98
N ASP A 515 -16.67 -31.31 -10.53
CA ASP A 515 -16.08 -31.90 -11.73
C ASP A 515 -16.11 -30.87 -12.88
N PHE A 516 -15.05 -30.81 -13.69
CA PHE A 516 -14.95 -29.85 -14.80
C PHE A 516 -16.11 -29.96 -15.80
N ALA A 517 -16.71 -31.14 -15.99
CA ALA A 517 -17.90 -31.30 -16.83
C ALA A 517 -19.12 -30.56 -16.25
N SER A 518 -19.24 -30.49 -14.92
CA SER A 518 -20.31 -29.73 -14.26
C SER A 518 -20.07 -28.23 -14.37
N ILE A 519 -18.81 -27.81 -14.25
CA ILE A 519 -18.39 -26.41 -14.44
C ILE A 519 -18.67 -25.98 -15.89
N GLU A 520 -18.34 -26.81 -16.88
CA GLU A 520 -18.61 -26.54 -18.30
C GLU A 520 -20.11 -26.43 -18.58
N LEU A 521 -20.93 -27.31 -17.99
CA LEU A 521 -22.39 -27.22 -18.14
C LEU A 521 -22.94 -25.92 -17.54
N ALA A 522 -22.50 -25.55 -16.33
CA ALA A 522 -22.91 -24.29 -15.71
C ALA A 522 -22.49 -23.08 -16.55
N TYR A 523 -21.25 -23.08 -17.06
CA TYR A 523 -20.73 -22.07 -17.97
C TYR A 523 -21.62 -21.90 -19.21
N LYS A 524 -21.98 -23.00 -19.89
CA LYS A 524 -22.84 -22.97 -21.08
C LYS A 524 -24.26 -22.47 -20.78
N LEU A 525 -24.82 -22.84 -19.62
CA LEU A 525 -26.18 -22.46 -19.24
C LEU A 525 -26.28 -21.02 -18.72
N LYS A 526 -25.21 -20.48 -18.14
CA LYS A 526 -25.16 -19.16 -17.50
C LYS A 526 -24.10 -18.23 -18.08
N GLN A 527 -23.93 -18.24 -19.40
CA GLN A 527 -23.01 -17.34 -20.06
C GLN A 527 -23.29 -15.87 -19.68
N GLY A 528 -22.24 -15.11 -19.36
CA GLY A 528 -22.37 -13.73 -18.86
C GLY A 528 -22.73 -13.58 -17.38
N HIS A 529 -23.00 -14.67 -16.66
CA HIS A 529 -23.51 -14.62 -15.27
C HIS A 529 -22.76 -15.55 -14.31
N ILE A 530 -21.59 -16.08 -14.70
CA ILE A 530 -20.72 -16.84 -13.80
C ILE A 530 -19.59 -15.93 -13.31
N CYS A 531 -19.41 -15.85 -11.99
CA CYS A 531 -18.25 -15.25 -11.36
C CYS A 531 -17.32 -16.37 -10.89
N ILE A 532 -16.05 -16.31 -11.27
CA ILE A 532 -15.04 -17.18 -10.65
C ILE A 532 -14.83 -16.68 -9.22
N VAL A 533 -14.93 -17.60 -8.26
CA VAL A 533 -14.58 -17.36 -6.86
C VAL A 533 -13.61 -18.44 -6.41
N THR A 534 -12.79 -18.15 -5.39
CA THR A 534 -11.90 -19.19 -4.87
C THR A 534 -12.57 -20.00 -3.78
N ASP A 535 -13.33 -19.36 -2.89
CA ASP A 535 -13.66 -19.90 -1.57
C ASP A 535 -12.40 -20.42 -0.83
N ALA A 536 -11.27 -19.75 -1.07
CA ALA A 536 -9.99 -20.15 -0.52
C ALA A 536 -9.97 -20.01 0.99
N ILE A 537 -9.31 -20.97 1.64
CA ILE A 537 -8.94 -20.91 3.05
C ILE A 537 -7.42 -20.84 3.20
N SER A 538 -6.94 -20.52 4.40
CA SER A 538 -5.54 -20.26 4.75
C SER A 538 -4.47 -21.13 4.04
N PRO A 539 -4.66 -22.46 3.85
CA PRO A 539 -3.73 -23.30 3.09
C PRO A 539 -3.46 -22.88 1.63
N ALA A 540 -4.38 -22.19 0.96
CA ALA A 540 -4.18 -21.69 -0.40
C ALA A 540 -2.88 -20.87 -0.48
N ALA A 541 -2.07 -21.06 -1.52
CA ALA A 541 -0.80 -20.35 -1.69
C ALA A 541 0.24 -20.51 -0.55
N SER A 542 0.17 -21.59 0.24
CA SER A 542 1.11 -21.91 1.33
C SER A 542 1.57 -23.37 1.27
N ASP A 543 2.50 -23.79 2.13
CA ASP A 543 2.91 -25.20 2.35
C ASP A 543 2.16 -25.87 3.53
N ILE A 544 1.12 -25.23 4.07
CA ILE A 544 0.35 -25.75 5.21
C ILE A 544 -0.27 -27.10 4.85
N LYS A 545 0.01 -28.12 5.67
CA LYS A 545 -0.45 -29.51 5.49
C LYS A 545 -1.69 -29.85 6.31
N GLU A 546 -1.85 -29.22 7.46
CA GLU A 546 -2.99 -29.42 8.35
C GLU A 546 -3.50 -28.05 8.80
N TYR A 547 -4.82 -27.90 8.91
CA TYR A 547 -5.44 -26.64 9.26
C TYR A 547 -6.70 -26.86 10.10
N ILE A 548 -6.98 -25.97 11.05
CA ILE A 548 -8.26 -26.01 11.79
C ILE A 548 -9.18 -24.97 11.18
N TRP A 549 -10.30 -25.42 10.64
CA TRP A 549 -11.31 -24.59 9.99
C TRP A 549 -12.70 -24.90 10.55
N ALA A 550 -13.42 -23.87 11.02
CA ALA A 550 -14.73 -24.00 11.67
C ALA A 550 -14.77 -25.12 12.75
N GLY A 551 -13.73 -25.17 13.59
CA GLY A 551 -13.60 -26.17 14.66
C GLY A 551 -13.25 -27.59 14.21
N LYS A 552 -13.03 -27.84 12.91
CA LYS A 552 -12.62 -29.15 12.38
C LYS A 552 -11.18 -29.13 11.89
N LYS A 553 -10.46 -30.22 12.13
CA LYS A 553 -9.14 -30.44 11.54
C LYS A 553 -9.29 -30.90 10.09
N LEU A 554 -8.59 -30.23 9.19
CA LEU A 554 -8.49 -30.55 7.77
C LEU A 554 -7.06 -30.98 7.44
N HIS A 555 -6.95 -31.97 6.55
CA HIS A 555 -5.70 -32.47 5.99
C HIS A 555 -5.62 -32.10 4.52
N ARG A 556 -4.43 -31.69 4.09
CA ARG A 556 -4.18 -31.31 2.70
C ARG A 556 -3.55 -32.46 1.91
N GLU A 557 -4.20 -32.80 0.80
CA GLU A 557 -3.70 -33.72 -0.21
C GLU A 557 -3.71 -33.00 -1.57
N GLY A 558 -2.55 -32.52 -2.02
CA GLY A 558 -2.48 -31.64 -3.18
C GLY A 558 -3.27 -30.34 -2.95
N ASN A 559 -4.30 -30.08 -3.75
CA ASN A 559 -5.22 -28.95 -3.55
C ASN A 559 -6.52 -29.33 -2.82
N ARG A 560 -6.66 -30.60 -2.42
CA ARG A 560 -7.83 -31.09 -1.69
C ARG A 560 -7.65 -30.88 -0.19
N LEU A 561 -8.68 -30.34 0.47
CA LEU A 561 -8.74 -30.14 1.92
C LEU A 561 -9.90 -30.94 2.49
N ILE A 562 -9.60 -31.97 3.29
CA ILE A 562 -10.61 -32.91 3.81
C ILE A 562 -10.51 -33.09 5.32
N ASP A 563 -11.66 -33.23 5.98
CA ASP A 563 -11.73 -33.66 7.38
C ASP A 563 -11.50 -35.17 7.53
N ASP A 564 -11.43 -35.65 8.78
CA ASP A 564 -11.25 -37.08 9.10
C ASP A 564 -12.35 -37.99 8.52
N ASN A 565 -13.49 -37.44 8.09
CA ASN A 565 -14.59 -38.18 7.45
C ASN A 565 -14.58 -38.06 5.90
N GLY A 566 -13.58 -37.40 5.32
CA GLY A 566 -13.47 -37.16 3.88
C GLY A 566 -14.32 -36.00 3.36
N THR A 567 -14.92 -35.18 4.24
CA THR A 567 -15.73 -34.02 3.86
C THR A 567 -14.81 -32.89 3.41
N LEU A 568 -15.10 -32.28 2.26
CA LEU A 568 -14.39 -31.10 1.79
C LEU A 568 -14.68 -29.87 2.68
N GLY A 569 -13.67 -29.03 2.91
CA GLY A 569 -13.82 -27.78 3.66
C GLY A 569 -12.98 -26.65 3.07
N GLY A 570 -13.63 -25.72 2.36
CA GLY A 570 -12.97 -24.64 1.63
C GLY A 570 -12.03 -25.15 0.53
N SER A 571 -11.40 -24.23 -0.19
CA SER A 571 -10.45 -24.57 -1.26
C SER A 571 -9.01 -24.14 -0.98
N ALA A 572 -8.07 -24.74 -1.70
CA ALA A 572 -6.67 -24.31 -1.76
C ALA A 572 -6.31 -23.63 -3.10
N ILE A 573 -7.30 -23.16 -3.87
CA ILE A 573 -7.09 -22.59 -5.20
C ILE A 573 -6.85 -21.07 -5.15
N THR A 574 -6.18 -20.52 -6.17
CA THR A 574 -6.01 -19.07 -6.36
C THR A 574 -6.78 -18.60 -7.59
N MET A 575 -7.09 -17.30 -7.68
CA MET A 575 -7.78 -16.73 -8.85
C MET A 575 -7.06 -17.03 -10.16
N SER A 576 -5.72 -16.91 -10.20
CA SER A 576 -4.92 -17.25 -11.38
C SER A 576 -5.10 -18.70 -11.84
N GLN A 577 -5.13 -19.65 -10.89
CA GLN A 577 -5.34 -21.06 -11.21
C GLN A 577 -6.77 -21.31 -11.68
N SER A 578 -7.76 -20.68 -11.04
CA SER A 578 -9.17 -20.80 -11.45
C SER A 578 -9.40 -20.27 -12.87
N VAL A 579 -8.78 -19.14 -13.24
CA VAL A 579 -8.85 -18.59 -14.61
C VAL A 579 -8.19 -19.53 -15.61
N ARG A 580 -7.02 -20.09 -15.30
CA ARG A 580 -6.37 -21.10 -16.15
C ARG A 580 -7.21 -22.34 -16.32
N ASN A 581 -7.81 -22.84 -15.25
CA ASN A 581 -8.68 -24.02 -15.29
C ASN A 581 -9.94 -23.74 -16.14
N ALA A 582 -10.52 -22.54 -16.00
CA ALA A 582 -11.65 -22.13 -16.84
C ALA A 582 -11.30 -22.15 -18.34
N VAL A 583 -10.09 -21.73 -18.72
CA VAL A 583 -9.66 -21.79 -20.12
C VAL A 583 -9.29 -23.21 -20.55
N ASN A 584 -8.43 -23.88 -19.80
CA ASN A 584 -7.75 -25.10 -20.23
C ASN A 584 -8.57 -26.38 -19.99
N GLN A 585 -9.40 -26.41 -18.93
CA GLN A 585 -10.14 -27.61 -18.50
C GLN A 585 -11.64 -27.50 -18.80
N VAL A 586 -12.21 -26.29 -18.67
CA VAL A 586 -13.65 -26.05 -18.87
C VAL A 586 -13.98 -25.66 -20.31
N GLY A 587 -13.00 -25.13 -21.06
CA GLY A 587 -13.19 -24.71 -22.45
C GLY A 587 -13.80 -23.32 -22.61
N ALA A 588 -13.77 -22.47 -21.57
CA ALA A 588 -14.14 -21.07 -21.70
C ALA A 588 -13.11 -20.33 -22.59
N THR A 589 -13.58 -19.39 -23.41
CA THR A 589 -12.65 -18.50 -24.10
C THR A 589 -11.88 -17.65 -23.10
N LEU A 590 -10.64 -17.25 -23.42
CA LEU A 590 -9.86 -16.37 -22.53
C LEU A 590 -10.59 -15.07 -22.21
N GLU A 591 -11.26 -14.45 -23.19
CA GLU A 591 -12.02 -13.21 -22.96
C GLU A 591 -13.12 -13.42 -21.93
N GLU A 592 -13.82 -14.55 -21.98
CA GLU A 592 -14.90 -14.87 -21.06
C GLU A 592 -14.37 -15.22 -19.66
N ALA A 593 -13.29 -16.01 -19.56
CA ALA A 593 -12.65 -16.32 -18.27
C ALA A 593 -12.16 -15.04 -17.57
N LEU A 594 -11.60 -14.08 -18.33
CA LEU A 594 -11.20 -12.78 -17.79
C LEU A 594 -12.40 -11.95 -17.31
N LYS A 595 -13.55 -11.99 -18.02
CA LYS A 595 -14.80 -11.33 -17.56
C LYS A 595 -15.36 -11.98 -16.29
N MET A 596 -15.37 -13.31 -16.24
CA MET A 596 -15.81 -14.07 -15.06
C MET A 596 -14.99 -13.75 -13.81
N ALA A 597 -13.72 -13.38 -13.98
CA ALA A 597 -12.82 -13.01 -12.88
C ALA A 597 -12.73 -11.50 -12.62
N SER A 598 -13.38 -10.62 -13.40
CA SER A 598 -13.25 -9.16 -13.23
C SER A 598 -14.55 -8.40 -13.49
N LEU A 599 -15.00 -8.30 -14.73
CA LEU A 599 -16.19 -7.53 -15.11
C LEU A 599 -17.46 -8.02 -14.42
N TYR A 600 -17.75 -9.33 -14.44
CA TYR A 600 -18.99 -9.86 -13.85
C TYR A 600 -19.01 -9.69 -12.32
N PRO A 601 -17.93 -9.99 -11.58
CA PRO A 601 -17.85 -9.62 -10.16
C PRO A 601 -18.08 -8.13 -9.89
N ALA A 602 -17.50 -7.23 -10.71
CA ALA A 602 -17.71 -5.79 -10.58
C ALA A 602 -19.19 -5.39 -10.80
N GLN A 603 -19.89 -6.06 -11.73
CA GLN A 603 -21.32 -5.84 -11.98
C GLN A 603 -22.20 -6.33 -10.84
N VAL A 604 -21.89 -7.50 -10.26
CA VAL A 604 -22.57 -8.03 -9.07
C VAL A 604 -22.53 -7.02 -7.93
N MET A 605 -21.36 -6.43 -7.72
CA MET A 605 -21.13 -5.44 -6.67
C MET A 605 -21.58 -4.01 -7.05
N LYS A 606 -22.04 -3.79 -8.30
CA LYS A 606 -22.42 -2.48 -8.84
C LYS A 606 -21.29 -1.43 -8.79
N ILE A 607 -20.05 -1.86 -9.03
CA ILE A 607 -18.85 -1.03 -9.07
C ILE A 607 -18.17 -1.04 -10.45
N ASP A 608 -18.84 -1.58 -11.48
CA ASP A 608 -18.31 -1.73 -12.83
C ASP A 608 -18.16 -0.38 -13.58
N ASN A 609 -18.56 0.73 -12.96
CA ASN A 609 -18.25 2.09 -13.38
C ASN A 609 -16.81 2.52 -13.03
N LYS A 610 -16.10 1.74 -12.21
CA LYS A 610 -14.73 2.01 -11.74
C LYS A 610 -13.80 0.81 -11.84
N TYR A 611 -14.33 -0.41 -11.84
CA TYR A 611 -13.59 -1.68 -11.87
C TYR A 611 -14.02 -2.55 -13.05
N GLY A 612 -13.25 -3.61 -13.32
CA GLY A 612 -13.61 -4.65 -14.30
C GLY A 612 -13.38 -4.28 -15.78
N ARG A 613 -12.85 -3.09 -16.07
CA ARG A 613 -12.48 -2.65 -17.43
C ARG A 613 -11.20 -1.83 -17.41
N ILE A 614 -10.48 -1.83 -18.53
CA ILE A 614 -9.34 -0.94 -18.77
C ILE A 614 -9.85 0.25 -19.59
N LYS A 615 -10.26 1.31 -18.90
CA LYS A 615 -10.87 2.50 -19.50
C LYS A 615 -10.46 3.75 -18.73
N GLU A 616 -10.38 4.89 -19.41
CA GLU A 616 -10.12 6.18 -18.78
C GLU A 616 -11.03 6.42 -17.56
N GLY A 617 -10.42 6.87 -16.46
CA GLY A 617 -11.09 7.19 -15.20
C GLY A 617 -11.43 5.99 -14.30
N TYR A 618 -11.11 4.76 -14.74
CA TYR A 618 -11.22 3.55 -13.94
C TYR A 618 -10.01 3.42 -13.02
N ILE A 619 -10.15 2.65 -11.94
CA ILE A 619 -9.04 2.34 -11.05
C ILE A 619 -8.01 1.50 -11.83
N ALA A 620 -6.73 1.86 -11.69
CA ALA A 620 -5.61 1.12 -12.27
C ALA A 620 -5.31 -0.12 -11.42
N ASP A 621 -6.25 -1.07 -11.45
CA ASP A 621 -6.10 -2.42 -10.92
C ASP A 621 -6.03 -3.37 -12.11
N LEU A 622 -4.83 -3.91 -12.38
CA LEU A 622 -4.52 -4.66 -13.58
C LEU A 622 -3.76 -5.95 -13.23
N VAL A 623 -3.97 -7.00 -14.01
CA VAL A 623 -3.15 -8.21 -13.99
C VAL A 623 -2.33 -8.31 -15.27
N ILE A 624 -1.05 -8.69 -15.12
CA ILE A 624 -0.13 -8.91 -16.23
C ILE A 624 0.15 -10.41 -16.33
N LEU A 625 -0.17 -10.99 -17.48
CA LEU A 625 -0.09 -12.42 -17.74
C LEU A 625 0.87 -12.72 -18.89
N ASP A 626 1.60 -13.82 -18.79
CA ASP A 626 2.27 -14.40 -19.96
C ASP A 626 1.31 -15.22 -20.84
N GLU A 627 1.85 -15.83 -21.89
CA GLU A 627 1.10 -16.65 -22.84
C GLU A 627 0.53 -17.95 -22.25
N LYS A 628 1.07 -18.41 -21.11
CA LYS A 628 0.57 -19.55 -20.34
C LYS A 628 -0.43 -19.13 -19.26
N LEU A 629 -0.80 -17.84 -19.23
CA LEU A 629 -1.67 -17.23 -18.23
C LEU A 629 -1.08 -17.32 -16.81
N ILE A 630 0.25 -17.31 -16.70
CA ILE A 630 0.95 -17.16 -15.43
C ILE A 630 1.07 -15.67 -15.12
N VAL A 631 0.82 -15.29 -13.86
CA VAL A 631 0.93 -13.91 -13.41
C VAL A 631 2.39 -13.50 -13.37
N LYS A 632 2.75 -12.46 -14.13
CA LYS A 632 4.10 -11.87 -14.15
C LYS A 632 4.15 -10.50 -13.49
N GLY A 633 3.00 -9.95 -13.12
CA GLY A 633 2.90 -8.73 -12.35
C GLY A 633 1.46 -8.30 -12.14
N VAL A 634 1.29 -7.28 -11.31
CA VAL A 634 0.02 -6.56 -11.15
C VAL A 634 0.27 -5.07 -11.15
N VAL A 635 -0.75 -4.30 -11.52
CA VAL A 635 -0.88 -2.93 -11.05
C VAL A 635 -1.93 -2.95 -9.95
N PHE A 636 -1.57 -2.49 -8.75
CA PHE A 636 -2.48 -2.41 -7.61
C PHE A 636 -2.60 -0.96 -7.15
N LYS A 637 -3.80 -0.39 -7.27
CA LYS A 637 -4.09 1.04 -7.05
C LYS A 637 -3.10 1.94 -7.76
N GLY A 638 -2.80 1.59 -9.01
CA GLY A 638 -1.85 2.29 -9.86
C GLY A 638 -0.38 2.02 -9.60
N ASN A 639 -0.02 1.23 -8.59
CA ASN A 639 1.37 0.83 -8.36
C ASN A 639 1.70 -0.46 -9.10
N TYR A 640 2.61 -0.39 -10.08
CA TYR A 640 3.11 -1.58 -10.76
C TYR A 640 4.05 -2.37 -9.85
N LYS A 641 3.82 -3.68 -9.74
CA LYS A 641 4.67 -4.64 -9.05
C LYS A 641 4.93 -5.83 -9.97
N GLU A 642 6.20 -6.11 -10.24
CA GLU A 642 6.60 -7.33 -10.94
C GLU A 642 6.48 -8.54 -10.01
N CYS A 643 5.99 -9.66 -10.51
CA CYS A 643 5.89 -10.92 -9.79
C CYS A 643 6.88 -11.92 -10.39
N ASN A 644 8.01 -12.15 -9.72
CA ASN A 644 9.06 -13.07 -10.13
C ASN A 644 8.87 -14.50 -9.61
N TYR A 645 7.62 -14.89 -9.32
CA TYR A 645 7.32 -16.23 -8.84
C TYR A 645 7.08 -17.14 -10.05
N ASP A 646 8.10 -17.94 -10.40
CA ASP A 646 7.95 -19.05 -11.35
C ASP A 646 7.32 -20.30 -10.69
N TYR A 647 7.04 -20.22 -9.39
CA TYR A 647 6.47 -21.32 -8.60
C TYR A 647 4.95 -21.17 -8.51
N GLU A 648 4.24 -21.97 -9.30
CA GLU A 648 2.87 -22.34 -8.96
C GLU A 648 2.93 -23.63 -8.16
N TRP A 649 2.07 -23.77 -7.15
CA TRP A 649 1.92 -25.02 -6.42
C TRP A 649 1.46 -26.08 -7.43
N GLU A 650 2.40 -26.84 -7.98
CA GLU A 650 2.14 -27.86 -8.99
C GLU A 650 1.13 -28.86 -8.42
N THR A 651 -0.04 -28.89 -9.05
CA THR A 651 -1.05 -29.92 -8.84
C THR A 651 -0.51 -31.23 -9.40
N HIS A 652 0.09 -32.06 -8.57
CA HIS A 652 0.03 -33.49 -8.85
C HIS A 652 -1.41 -33.93 -8.56
N ALA A 653 -2.15 -34.17 -9.65
CA ALA A 653 -3.45 -34.83 -9.66
C ALA A 653 -3.31 -36.29 -9.20
#